data_AF-A0A946FTE7-F1
#
_entry.id   AF-A0A946FTE7-F1
#
_cell.length_a   1.000
_cell.length_b   1.000
_cell.length_c   1.000
_cell.angle_alpha   90.00
_cell.angle_beta   90.00
_cell.angle_gamma   90.00
#
_symmetry.space_group_name_H-M   'P 1'
#
loop_
_entity.id
_entity.type
_entity.pdbx_description
1 polymer ?
#
loop_
_entity_poly.entity_id
_entity_poly.type
_entity_poly.pdbx_seq_one_letter_code
_entity_poly.pdbx_strand_id
1 'polypeptide(L)'
;MKILLKKNIICLLVFILFCASLVVPTQSFSSDKTLVLDRAEKSYFLGPYVGVLKDPKGSLTIEDVADSQPELDFEFLGTRTLNLEGVSQAVWLKFNIQVAPEDKQNPKNWILNPGALLPGHFTLYIPEIGPSGKKKWIIQTTAAPIIPNFMGRNSGLKPFFMLPGNLDRPTTLYIKIQSQKQVILSLKIVNEIQNMNNWTRDISFFNLIYGALLALAIYHLCLFFVLRDTSALYFIFYILFTCVFHYSLNNPTIFGLLDIEDITKYNRISLLFGVTCLFWYTLFVRSFLQVKTFLPRIDKIVIIFVFFNIFLAVMYTWANLVIWAPMLDLMIFFSTIFFCGMGFVVWKKGFSPAKFYLISTIFPSFSVVYYTLFIENLISYSSSMIAFLDISFALEGVLLSLALADRIRVLRSEREFAQGASLAKSQFLASMSHEIRTPMNAIMGMADLLKESTLNREQKKYVQIFQNAGQSLLDLINDILDISKIEAGQIELRESDFNLREVIEKACEILALNAHEKGLELLCHMRPDVPNFVNGDPIRLRQVVINLLGNAIKFTHKGEVVLETKVHGVNKDGIQLLFSVTDSGIGIPKDRQENIFESFAQVDHSSTRSYGGTGLGLTISKQIVNMMNGKIWVESMEGKGSSFYFTIELKTAFQPIPQTTTRLKTLKGIHVLVVDDNATNRLILMEQLSSWGAIVKEVSSGRQGIEAIESAKNDGNPFELILLDSRMPEMDGLETARQAGRQNGILKHTIIMLTSDERSRDISKAREVGIMDYLIKPVKHEELKETIQKALAKKINNIPQRDQQSSKPSEIKIKPLKILVVDDADENRFVIKAYLKSLPHEIEMAENGQIGLNKYMTQPFDIVLMDMQMPVMDGYIATQKIREWDKKQGKKETPIIALTAHALREDRQKCLDAGCSEYLSKPIKKAILIKMLESFTTEK
;
A
#
# COMPACT_ATOMS: atom_id res chain seq x y z
N MET A 1 40.46 -20.13 0.78
CA MET A 1 41.02 -18.88 0.22
C MET A 1 42.12 -19.09 -0.84
N LYS A 2 43.05 -20.05 -0.70
CA LYS A 2 44.14 -20.30 -1.68
C LYS A 2 43.72 -20.91 -3.04
N ILE A 3 42.53 -21.50 -3.15
CA ILE A 3 42.03 -22.12 -4.41
C ILE A 3 41.34 -21.10 -5.34
N LEU A 4 40.82 -19.98 -4.81
CA LEU A 4 40.18 -18.93 -5.61
C LEU A 4 41.19 -18.06 -6.39
N LEU A 5 42.42 -17.90 -5.91
CA LEU A 5 43.45 -17.13 -6.63
C LEU A 5 43.89 -17.79 -7.94
N LYS A 6 43.89 -19.13 -8.01
CA LYS A 6 44.34 -19.86 -9.22
C LYS A 6 43.37 -19.74 -10.41
N LYS A 7 42.07 -19.57 -10.18
CA LYS A 7 41.08 -19.40 -11.27
C LYS A 7 41.07 -18.00 -11.90
N ASN A 8 41.32 -16.96 -11.09
CA ASN A 8 41.35 -15.58 -11.59
C ASN A 8 42.61 -15.28 -12.40
N ILE A 9 43.75 -15.90 -12.08
CA ILE A 9 44.98 -15.79 -12.86
C ILE A 9 44.80 -16.41 -14.24
N ILE A 10 44.08 -17.54 -14.36
CA ILE A 10 43.79 -18.18 -15.65
C ILE A 10 42.86 -17.32 -16.49
N CYS A 11 41.81 -16.71 -15.92
CA CYS A 11 40.95 -15.79 -16.68
C CYS A 11 41.71 -14.52 -17.10
N LEU A 12 42.56 -13.96 -16.24
CA LEU A 12 43.40 -12.81 -16.57
C LEU A 12 44.44 -13.17 -17.65
N LEU A 13 45.03 -14.37 -17.61
CA LEU A 13 45.97 -14.85 -18.62
C LEU A 13 45.28 -15.14 -19.96
N VAL A 14 44.10 -15.76 -19.96
CA VAL A 14 43.29 -15.97 -21.17
C VAL A 14 42.84 -14.63 -21.75
N PHE A 15 42.54 -13.64 -20.91
CA PHE A 15 42.19 -12.28 -21.31
C PHE A 15 43.40 -11.49 -21.83
N ILE A 16 44.58 -11.58 -21.20
CA ILE A 16 45.82 -10.99 -21.71
C ILE A 16 46.24 -11.67 -23.03
N LEU A 17 46.05 -12.99 -23.17
CA LEU A 17 46.27 -13.72 -24.41
C LEU A 17 45.26 -13.32 -25.50
N PHE A 18 44.02 -12.98 -25.14
CA PHE A 18 43.01 -12.46 -26.05
C PHE A 18 43.29 -11.00 -26.48
N CYS A 19 43.75 -10.15 -25.56
CA CYS A 19 44.21 -8.80 -25.87
C CYS A 19 45.52 -8.82 -26.70
N ALA A 20 46.41 -9.77 -26.43
CA ALA A 20 47.63 -9.97 -27.21
C ALA A 20 47.35 -10.55 -28.61
N SER A 21 46.30 -11.36 -28.78
CA SER A 21 45.89 -11.86 -30.11
C SER A 21 45.18 -10.80 -30.97
N LEU A 22 44.71 -9.71 -30.37
CA LEU A 22 44.17 -8.53 -31.07
C LEU A 22 45.26 -7.55 -31.53
N VAL A 23 46.48 -7.67 -31.00
CA VAL A 23 47.67 -6.97 -31.51
C VAL A 23 48.41 -7.92 -32.46
N VAL A 24 47.82 -8.15 -33.63
CA VAL A 24 48.51 -8.88 -34.71
C VAL A 24 49.63 -7.97 -35.25
N PRO A 25 50.89 -8.44 -35.33
CA PRO A 25 51.94 -7.68 -35.99
C PRO A 25 51.54 -7.42 -37.45
N THR A 26 51.68 -6.18 -37.89
CA THR A 26 51.59 -5.82 -39.30
C THR A 26 52.65 -6.63 -40.06
N GLN A 27 52.22 -7.64 -40.80
CA GLN A 27 53.11 -8.34 -41.73
C GLN A 27 53.63 -7.33 -42.74
N SER A 28 54.94 -7.11 -42.76
CA SER A 28 55.62 -6.35 -43.80
C SER A 28 55.67 -7.20 -45.07
N PHE A 29 55.06 -6.70 -46.14
CA PHE A 29 55.16 -7.31 -47.47
C PHE A 29 56.37 -6.70 -48.20
N SER A 30 57.18 -7.53 -48.86
CA SER A 30 58.34 -7.05 -49.64
C SER A 30 57.87 -6.33 -50.91
N SER A 31 58.46 -5.16 -51.15
CA SER A 31 58.22 -4.26 -52.28
C SER A 31 58.63 -4.87 -53.61
N ASP A 32 57.62 -5.12 -54.43
CA ASP A 32 57.55 -5.12 -55.90
C ASP A 32 56.63 -6.26 -56.30
N LYS A 33 55.46 -5.94 -56.86
CA LYS A 33 54.69 -6.75 -57.81
C LYS A 33 53.29 -6.18 -57.96
N THR A 34 52.92 -5.93 -59.21
CA THR A 34 51.53 -5.79 -59.66
C THR A 34 50.60 -6.76 -58.93
N LEU A 35 49.49 -6.28 -58.39
CA LEU A 35 48.47 -7.12 -57.80
C LEU A 35 47.77 -7.91 -58.93
N VAL A 36 47.92 -9.23 -58.92
CA VAL A 36 47.25 -10.12 -59.88
C VAL A 36 45.92 -10.57 -59.27
N LEU A 37 44.82 -10.18 -59.92
CA LEU A 37 43.48 -10.61 -59.55
C LEU A 37 43.22 -11.99 -60.17
N ASP A 38 43.14 -13.02 -59.33
CA ASP A 38 42.79 -14.40 -59.68
C ASP A 38 41.36 -14.77 -59.25
N ARG A 39 40.91 -15.96 -59.66
CA ARG A 39 39.55 -16.45 -59.35
C ARG A 39 39.44 -17.07 -57.95
N ALA A 40 40.55 -17.42 -57.31
CA ALA A 40 40.59 -18.18 -56.07
C ALA A 40 40.32 -17.28 -54.86
N GLU A 41 40.87 -16.06 -54.86
CA GLU A 41 40.59 -15.07 -53.82
C GLU A 41 39.39 -14.19 -54.17
N LYS A 42 38.53 -13.94 -53.18
CA LYS A 42 37.26 -13.21 -53.35
C LYS A 42 37.37 -11.72 -53.01
N SER A 43 38.48 -11.29 -52.42
CA SER A 43 38.78 -9.91 -52.05
C SER A 43 40.27 -9.72 -51.82
N TYR A 44 40.84 -8.64 -52.33
CA TYR A 44 42.26 -8.30 -52.18
C TYR A 44 42.42 -7.00 -51.39
N PHE A 45 43.34 -6.99 -50.42
CA PHE A 45 43.74 -5.77 -49.73
C PHE A 45 44.82 -5.07 -50.54
N LEU A 46 44.58 -3.80 -50.89
CA LEU A 46 45.51 -3.02 -51.71
C LEU A 46 46.66 -2.40 -50.92
N GLY A 47 46.52 -2.23 -49.60
CA GLY A 47 47.50 -1.52 -48.78
C GLY A 47 48.97 -1.95 -48.97
N PRO A 48 49.29 -3.26 -49.01
CA PRO A 48 50.65 -3.76 -49.29
C PRO A 48 51.21 -3.43 -50.68
N TYR A 49 50.34 -3.06 -51.63
CA TYR A 49 50.66 -2.80 -53.04
C TYR A 49 50.55 -1.31 -53.44
N VAL A 50 50.29 -0.44 -52.45
CA VAL A 50 50.05 0.99 -52.66
C VAL A 50 51.27 1.80 -52.23
N GLY A 51 51.77 2.62 -53.15
CA GLY A 51 52.69 3.72 -52.84
C GLY A 51 51.90 4.98 -52.46
N VAL A 52 52.40 5.73 -51.47
CA VAL A 52 51.78 6.95 -50.95
C VAL A 52 52.70 8.15 -51.22
N LEU A 53 52.15 9.22 -51.79
CA LEU A 53 52.81 10.50 -51.98
C LEU A 53 52.00 11.60 -51.29
N LYS A 54 52.61 12.33 -50.36
CA LYS A 54 51.97 13.45 -49.66
C LYS A 54 52.10 14.71 -50.54
N ASP A 55 50.98 15.38 -50.84
CA ASP A 55 50.92 16.67 -51.55
C ASP A 55 50.45 17.77 -50.58
N PRO A 56 51.35 18.24 -49.69
CA PRO A 56 51.01 19.21 -48.67
C PRO A 56 50.66 20.58 -49.26
N LYS A 57 50.73 20.85 -50.57
CA LYS A 57 50.23 22.12 -51.16
C LYS A 57 48.95 21.92 -51.98
N GLY A 58 48.58 20.68 -52.30
CA GLY A 58 47.42 20.32 -53.11
C GLY A 58 47.54 20.66 -54.60
N SER A 59 48.70 21.16 -55.03
CA SER A 59 48.93 21.76 -56.35
C SER A 59 49.28 20.76 -57.44
N LEU A 60 49.56 19.50 -57.11
CA LEU A 60 49.94 18.48 -58.10
C LEU A 60 48.72 18.04 -58.93
N THR A 61 48.92 17.94 -60.24
CA THR A 61 47.97 17.40 -61.23
C THR A 61 48.28 15.94 -61.57
N ILE A 62 47.36 15.25 -62.25
CA ILE A 62 47.60 13.85 -62.66
C ILE A 62 48.75 13.76 -63.66
N GLU A 63 48.94 14.76 -64.52
CA GLU A 63 50.04 14.86 -65.47
C GLU A 63 51.40 14.95 -64.74
N ASP A 64 51.50 15.76 -63.67
CA ASP A 64 52.73 15.89 -62.86
C ASP A 64 53.13 14.58 -62.18
N VAL A 65 52.13 13.81 -61.73
CA VAL A 65 52.32 12.56 -60.98
C VAL A 65 52.53 11.34 -61.91
N ALA A 66 51.93 11.34 -63.10
CA ALA A 66 51.98 10.20 -64.01
C ALA A 66 53.18 10.20 -64.97
N ASP A 67 53.70 11.37 -65.37
CA ASP A 67 54.83 11.46 -66.31
C ASP A 67 56.21 11.61 -65.62
N SER A 68 56.24 11.51 -64.28
CA SER A 68 57.42 11.32 -63.43
C SER A 68 58.58 12.31 -63.63
N GLN A 69 58.63 13.38 -62.82
CA GLN A 69 59.91 14.03 -62.51
C GLN A 69 60.70 13.16 -61.52
N PRO A 70 62.04 13.07 -61.63
CA PRO A 70 62.89 12.21 -60.79
C PRO A 70 62.91 12.56 -59.28
N GLU A 71 62.20 13.60 -58.84
CA GLU A 71 62.17 14.08 -57.45
C GLU A 71 60.95 13.63 -56.63
N LEU A 72 59.94 12.97 -57.23
CA LEU A 72 58.73 12.51 -56.51
C LEU A 72 58.84 11.03 -56.13
N ASP A 73 59.16 10.75 -54.86
CA ASP A 73 59.28 9.38 -54.35
C ASP A 73 57.97 8.91 -53.67
N PHE A 74 57.49 7.73 -54.04
CA PHE A 74 56.29 7.12 -53.47
C PHE A 74 56.68 6.17 -52.34
N GLU A 75 56.26 6.47 -51.12
CA GLU A 75 56.57 5.65 -49.95
C GLU A 75 55.62 4.45 -49.87
N PHE A 76 56.17 3.23 -49.87
CA PHE A 76 55.38 2.00 -49.70
C PHE A 76 55.25 1.65 -48.22
N LEU A 77 54.05 1.80 -47.67
CA LEU A 77 53.80 1.57 -46.25
C LEU A 77 53.67 0.08 -45.88
N GLY A 78 53.40 -0.81 -46.85
CA GLY A 78 53.39 -2.26 -46.62
C GLY A 78 52.30 -2.79 -45.66
N THR A 79 51.38 -1.94 -45.20
CA THR A 79 50.33 -2.27 -44.23
C THR A 79 48.99 -2.55 -44.89
N ARG A 80 48.13 -3.36 -44.26
CA ARG A 80 46.75 -3.63 -44.76
C ARG A 80 45.83 -2.41 -44.68
N THR A 81 46.09 -1.49 -43.76
CA THR A 81 45.36 -0.23 -43.58
C THR A 81 46.34 0.93 -43.75
N LEU A 82 45.95 1.93 -44.52
CA LEU A 82 46.74 3.14 -44.71
C LEU A 82 46.22 4.19 -43.72
N ASN A 83 47.08 4.61 -42.80
CA ASN A 83 46.78 5.71 -41.90
C ASN A 83 47.41 7.00 -42.43
N LEU A 84 46.59 7.92 -42.94
CA LEU A 84 47.05 9.20 -43.49
C LEU A 84 46.91 10.27 -42.42
N GLU A 85 47.96 10.43 -41.61
CA GLU A 85 48.04 11.43 -40.53
C GLU A 85 48.25 12.86 -41.05
N GLY A 86 47.60 13.84 -40.42
CA GLY A 86 47.91 15.27 -40.60
C GLY A 86 47.52 15.88 -41.96
N VAL A 87 46.53 15.34 -42.66
CA VAL A 87 46.12 15.81 -43.99
C VAL A 87 45.34 17.12 -43.86
N SER A 88 46.03 18.26 -43.90
CA SER A 88 45.39 19.53 -44.29
C SER A 88 45.40 19.74 -45.80
N GLN A 89 46.16 18.95 -46.59
CA GLN A 89 46.30 19.10 -48.05
C GLN A 89 46.58 17.72 -48.71
N ALA A 90 46.24 17.56 -50.00
CA ALA A 90 45.97 16.31 -50.71
C ALA A 90 47.01 15.16 -50.58
N VAL A 91 46.58 13.91 -50.78
CA VAL A 91 47.45 12.70 -50.84
C VAL A 91 47.21 11.95 -52.14
N TRP A 92 48.27 11.45 -52.77
CA TRP A 92 48.23 10.61 -53.97
C TRP A 92 48.60 9.17 -53.63
N LEU A 93 47.79 8.22 -54.12
CA LEU A 93 48.05 6.79 -54.02
C LEU A 93 48.32 6.22 -55.41
N LYS A 94 49.32 5.35 -55.54
CA LYS A 94 49.70 4.67 -56.79
C LYS A 94 49.75 3.16 -56.58
N PHE A 95 49.11 2.39 -57.45
CA PHE A 95 49.16 0.92 -57.41
C PHE A 95 48.97 0.32 -58.80
N ASN A 96 49.49 -0.90 -58.99
CA ASN A 96 49.43 -1.63 -60.26
C ASN A 96 48.52 -2.85 -60.14
N ILE A 97 47.59 -3.03 -61.09
CA ILE A 97 46.66 -4.17 -61.13
C ILE A 97 46.76 -4.90 -62.47
N GLN A 98 46.62 -6.22 -62.45
CA GLN A 98 46.45 -7.07 -63.63
C GLN A 98 45.45 -8.20 -63.33
N VAL A 99 44.66 -8.64 -64.31
CA VAL A 99 43.80 -9.84 -64.18
C VAL A 99 44.53 -11.07 -64.70
N ALA A 100 44.38 -12.22 -64.02
CA ALA A 100 45.02 -13.47 -64.41
C ALA A 100 44.61 -13.92 -65.84
N PRO A 101 45.53 -14.45 -66.66
CA PRO A 101 45.28 -14.78 -68.07
C PRO A 101 44.17 -15.82 -68.33
N GLU A 102 43.81 -16.61 -67.32
CA GLU A 102 42.83 -17.71 -67.39
C GLU A 102 41.37 -17.24 -67.32
N ASP A 103 41.10 -15.98 -66.92
CA ASP A 103 39.75 -15.48 -66.62
C ASP A 103 39.20 -14.49 -67.68
N LYS A 104 39.75 -14.53 -68.91
CA LYS A 104 39.45 -13.62 -70.03
C LYS A 104 38.02 -13.66 -70.59
N GLN A 105 37.22 -14.67 -70.26
CA GLN A 105 35.92 -14.93 -70.92
C GLN A 105 34.69 -14.37 -70.16
N ASN A 106 34.85 -13.78 -68.98
CA ASN A 106 33.76 -13.09 -68.28
C ASN A 106 34.34 -12.02 -67.33
N PRO A 107 34.35 -10.71 -67.70
CA PRO A 107 34.85 -9.69 -66.80
C PRO A 107 33.91 -9.57 -65.61
N LYS A 108 34.29 -10.16 -64.48
CA LYS A 108 33.66 -9.85 -63.19
C LYS A 108 33.81 -8.35 -62.96
N ASN A 109 32.72 -7.66 -62.61
CA ASN A 109 32.76 -6.26 -62.16
C ASN A 109 33.57 -6.17 -60.86
N TRP A 110 34.89 -6.06 -60.98
CA TRP A 110 35.76 -5.74 -59.87
C TRP A 110 35.54 -4.29 -59.49
N ILE A 111 35.27 -4.07 -58.22
CA ILE A 111 35.09 -2.73 -57.67
C ILE A 111 36.21 -2.45 -56.69
N LEU A 112 36.68 -1.23 -56.71
CA LEU A 112 37.56 -0.69 -55.68
C LEU A 112 36.68 -0.05 -54.62
N ASN A 113 36.59 -0.72 -53.46
CA ASN A 113 35.97 -0.17 -52.29
C ASN A 113 37.04 0.60 -51.48
N PRO A 114 36.96 1.94 -51.40
CA PRO A 114 37.93 2.72 -50.64
C PRO A 114 37.89 2.45 -49.12
N GLY A 115 36.81 1.85 -48.61
CA GLY A 115 36.66 1.48 -47.21
C GLY A 115 36.76 2.67 -46.25
N ALA A 116 36.53 3.89 -46.74
CA ALA A 116 36.75 5.12 -46.00
C ALA A 116 35.59 5.36 -45.03
N LEU A 117 35.90 5.37 -43.73
CA LEU A 117 34.95 5.69 -42.65
C LEU A 117 34.86 7.19 -42.34
N LEU A 118 35.75 8.01 -42.90
CA LEU A 118 35.88 9.43 -42.58
C LEU A 118 35.67 10.32 -43.82
N PRO A 119 35.23 11.58 -43.64
CA PRO A 119 34.91 12.47 -44.76
C PRO A 119 36.13 12.79 -45.63
N GLY A 120 35.98 12.71 -46.95
CA GLY A 120 37.05 13.04 -47.90
C GLY A 120 36.59 12.92 -49.35
N HIS A 121 37.16 13.72 -50.24
CA HIS A 121 36.97 13.59 -51.68
C HIS A 121 38.03 12.64 -52.24
N PHE A 122 37.58 11.61 -52.95
CA PHE A 122 38.40 10.59 -53.57
C PHE A 122 38.22 10.65 -55.07
N THR A 123 39.30 10.85 -55.80
CA THR A 123 39.29 10.90 -57.27
C THR A 123 40.18 9.80 -57.81
N LEU A 124 39.61 8.79 -58.46
CA LEU A 124 40.32 7.73 -59.15
C LEU A 124 40.57 8.14 -60.60
N TYR A 125 41.83 8.04 -61.03
CA TYR A 125 42.29 8.28 -62.39
C TYR A 125 42.69 6.95 -63.03
N ILE A 126 42.02 6.60 -64.12
CA ILE A 126 42.28 5.38 -64.90
C ILE A 126 42.85 5.78 -66.27
N PRO A 127 44.02 5.28 -66.69
CA PRO A 127 44.61 5.62 -67.98
C PRO A 127 43.89 4.89 -69.12
N GLU A 128 43.52 5.63 -70.16
CA GLU A 128 43.01 5.13 -71.44
C GLU A 128 44.02 5.49 -72.54
N ILE A 129 44.62 4.47 -73.15
CA ILE A 129 45.61 4.67 -74.23
C ILE A 129 44.85 4.76 -75.55
N GLY A 130 44.75 5.96 -76.12
CA GLY A 130 44.16 6.16 -77.44
C GLY A 130 45.06 5.58 -78.55
N PRO A 131 44.51 5.29 -79.75
CA PRO A 131 45.26 4.73 -80.88
C PRO A 131 46.42 5.62 -81.37
N SER A 132 46.48 6.89 -80.96
CA SER A 132 47.54 7.84 -81.28
C SER A 132 48.66 7.94 -80.22
N GLY A 133 48.68 7.05 -79.21
CA GLY A 133 49.69 7.05 -78.15
C GLY A 133 49.54 8.15 -77.08
N LYS A 134 48.54 9.04 -77.20
CA LYS A 134 48.22 10.03 -76.16
C LYS A 134 47.40 9.37 -75.04
N LYS A 135 47.86 9.49 -73.80
CA LYS A 135 47.13 9.06 -72.59
C LYS A 135 45.93 9.99 -72.36
N LYS A 136 44.72 9.44 -72.30
CA LYS A 136 43.54 10.11 -71.75
C LYS A 136 43.24 9.51 -70.37
N TRP A 137 42.57 10.26 -69.50
CA TRP A 137 42.22 9.80 -68.15
C TRP A 137 40.70 9.69 -67.98
N ILE A 138 40.23 8.51 -67.58
CA ILE A 138 38.87 8.32 -67.08
C ILE A 138 38.89 8.69 -65.61
N ILE A 139 38.13 9.73 -65.25
CA ILE A 139 38.09 10.27 -63.90
C ILE A 139 36.78 9.81 -63.24
N GLN A 140 36.90 9.06 -62.15
CA GLN A 140 35.78 8.75 -61.27
C GLN A 140 35.99 9.48 -59.95
N THR A 141 35.04 10.32 -59.56
CA THR A 141 35.08 11.03 -58.27
C THR A 141 34.03 10.45 -57.35
N THR A 142 34.37 10.27 -56.08
CA THR A 142 33.43 9.89 -55.03
C THR A 142 33.77 10.67 -53.75
N ALA A 143 32.82 10.87 -52.85
CA ALA A 143 33.03 11.59 -51.61
C ALA A 143 32.51 10.75 -50.44
N ALA A 144 33.33 10.53 -49.41
CA ALA A 144 32.89 9.84 -48.21
C ALA A 144 32.38 10.83 -47.15
N PRO A 145 31.52 10.37 -46.22
CA PRO A 145 30.73 9.16 -46.34
C PRO A 145 29.58 9.38 -47.34
N ILE A 146 29.31 8.38 -48.18
CA ILE A 146 28.11 8.38 -49.02
C ILE A 146 26.98 7.88 -48.14
N ILE A 147 26.01 8.75 -47.85
CA ILE A 147 24.70 8.33 -47.34
C ILE A 147 23.96 7.77 -48.57
N PRO A 148 23.69 6.45 -48.65
CA PRO A 148 22.88 5.92 -49.73
C PRO A 148 21.47 6.50 -49.62
N ASN A 149 21.10 7.42 -50.51
CA ASN A 149 19.73 7.93 -50.60
C ASN A 149 18.81 6.76 -50.98
N PHE A 150 18.00 6.28 -50.03
CA PHE A 150 17.11 5.15 -50.26
C PHE A 150 16.00 5.46 -51.29
N MET A 151 15.74 6.74 -51.57
CA MET A 151 14.69 7.20 -52.48
C MET A 151 15.16 8.00 -53.71
N GLY A 152 16.47 8.04 -53.99
CA GLY A 152 17.03 8.76 -55.14
C GLY A 152 17.75 7.85 -56.13
N ARG A 153 17.03 7.26 -57.08
CA ARG A 153 17.66 6.90 -58.37
C ARG A 153 18.14 8.22 -58.99
N ASN A 154 19.45 8.51 -58.97
CA ASN A 154 20.18 9.53 -59.79
C ASN A 154 21.14 10.51 -59.05
N SER A 155 21.77 10.19 -57.92
CA SER A 155 22.96 10.98 -57.52
C SER A 155 24.24 10.59 -58.29
N GLY A 156 24.22 9.48 -59.05
CA GLY A 156 25.32 9.06 -59.95
C GLY A 156 26.64 8.64 -59.25
N LEU A 157 26.81 8.94 -57.96
CA LEU A 157 28.01 8.67 -57.20
C LEU A 157 27.90 7.31 -56.48
N LYS A 158 28.62 6.31 -56.99
CA LYS A 158 28.71 4.98 -56.36
C LYS A 158 29.70 5.02 -55.17
N PRO A 159 29.45 4.29 -54.06
CA PRO A 159 30.35 4.20 -52.89
C PRO A 159 31.61 3.36 -53.13
N PHE A 160 31.91 3.09 -54.39
CA PHE A 160 33.01 2.29 -54.86
C PHE A 160 33.34 2.77 -56.27
N PHE A 161 34.58 2.57 -56.68
CA PHE A 161 35.00 2.85 -58.05
C PHE A 161 34.86 1.59 -58.89
N MET A 162 34.36 1.74 -60.11
CA MET A 162 34.32 0.65 -61.09
C MET A 162 35.70 0.54 -61.73
N LEU A 163 36.33 -0.64 -61.64
CA LEU A 163 37.57 -0.89 -62.37
C LEU A 163 37.27 -1.19 -63.85
N PRO A 164 38.18 -0.86 -64.78
CA PRO A 164 37.98 -1.14 -66.20
C PRO A 164 37.96 -2.65 -66.45
N GLY A 165 37.14 -3.11 -67.41
CA GLY A 165 36.98 -4.54 -67.72
C GLY A 165 38.18 -5.19 -68.42
N ASN A 166 39.04 -4.40 -69.08
CA ASN A 166 40.20 -4.88 -69.85
C ASN A 166 41.51 -4.62 -69.09
N LEU A 167 41.82 -5.47 -68.11
CA LEU A 167 43.04 -5.41 -67.27
C LEU A 167 44.06 -6.51 -67.65
N ASP A 168 44.18 -6.83 -68.94
CA ASP A 168 45.06 -7.91 -69.46
C ASP A 168 46.56 -7.62 -69.28
N ARG A 169 46.93 -6.35 -69.10
CA ARG A 169 48.30 -5.88 -68.87
C ARG A 169 48.37 -5.14 -67.52
N PRO A 170 49.54 -5.12 -66.87
CA PRO A 170 49.75 -4.30 -65.68
C PRO A 170 49.33 -2.86 -65.94
N THR A 171 48.28 -2.42 -65.27
CA THR A 171 47.72 -1.07 -65.40
C THR A 171 47.94 -0.32 -64.11
N THR A 172 48.63 0.82 -64.19
CA THR A 172 48.87 1.72 -63.06
C THR A 172 47.67 2.63 -62.86
N LEU A 173 47.12 2.64 -61.65
CA LEU A 173 46.01 3.50 -61.25
C LEU A 173 46.47 4.50 -60.19
N TYR A 174 45.83 5.68 -60.19
CA TYR A 174 46.14 6.77 -59.26
C TYR A 174 44.87 7.22 -58.52
N ILE A 175 44.97 7.47 -57.22
CA ILE A 175 43.87 8.05 -56.43
C ILE A 175 44.36 9.33 -55.77
N LYS A 176 43.68 10.44 -56.01
CA LYS A 176 43.85 11.69 -55.25
C LYS A 176 42.83 11.74 -54.11
N ILE A 177 43.31 11.98 -52.90
CA ILE A 177 42.51 12.06 -51.68
C ILE A 177 42.64 13.45 -51.10
N GLN A 178 41.51 14.13 -50.91
CA GLN A 178 41.45 15.45 -50.29
C GLN A 178 40.56 15.36 -49.05
N SER A 179 41.17 15.57 -47.88
CA SER A 179 40.45 15.65 -46.61
C SER A 179 41.09 16.72 -45.73
N GLN A 180 40.31 17.24 -44.80
CA GLN A 180 40.74 18.18 -43.75
C GLN A 180 41.01 17.47 -42.41
N LYS A 181 40.82 16.14 -42.36
CA LYS A 181 41.03 15.29 -41.18
C LYS A 181 41.88 14.09 -41.56
N GLN A 182 42.40 13.40 -40.55
CA GLN A 182 43.08 12.11 -40.73
C GLN A 182 42.16 11.14 -41.47
N VAL A 183 42.71 10.46 -42.48
CA VAL A 183 41.95 9.48 -43.28
C VAL A 183 42.58 8.12 -43.09
N ILE A 184 41.80 7.18 -42.54
CA ILE A 184 42.21 5.79 -42.44
C ILE A 184 41.50 5.01 -43.55
N LEU A 185 42.28 4.33 -44.39
CA LEU A 185 41.80 3.62 -45.56
C LEU A 185 42.04 2.13 -45.43
N SER A 186 40.98 1.36 -45.69
CA SER A 186 41.08 -0.08 -45.94
C SER A 186 40.69 -0.33 -47.40
N LEU A 187 41.62 -0.01 -48.30
CA LEU A 187 41.42 -0.19 -49.74
C LEU A 187 41.28 -1.67 -50.06
N LYS A 188 40.13 -2.04 -50.62
CA LYS A 188 39.85 -3.41 -51.03
C LYS A 188 39.37 -3.46 -52.47
N ILE A 189 39.91 -4.39 -53.23
CA ILE A 189 39.33 -4.79 -54.51
C ILE A 189 38.46 -6.01 -54.25
N VAL A 190 37.18 -5.88 -54.53
CA VAL A 190 36.19 -6.91 -54.24
C VAL A 190 35.30 -7.09 -55.46
N ASN A 191 34.76 -8.28 -55.64
CA ASN A 191 33.67 -8.47 -56.58
C ASN A 191 32.39 -7.78 -56.08
N GLU A 192 31.63 -7.15 -56.97
CA GLU A 192 30.36 -6.47 -56.64
C GLU A 192 29.40 -7.34 -55.80
N ILE A 193 29.19 -8.62 -56.18
CA ILE A 193 28.33 -9.57 -55.46
C ILE A 193 28.90 -9.89 -54.08
N GLN A 194 30.22 -10.07 -53.98
CA GLN A 194 30.87 -10.37 -52.70
C GLN A 194 30.85 -9.17 -51.75
N ASN A 195 30.96 -7.95 -52.27
CA ASN A 195 30.84 -6.72 -51.49
C ASN A 195 29.42 -6.58 -50.91
N MET A 196 28.39 -6.86 -51.71
CA MET A 196 27.00 -6.92 -51.22
C MET A 196 26.81 -8.01 -50.15
N ASN A 197 27.39 -9.19 -50.34
CA ASN A 197 27.31 -10.28 -49.35
C ASN A 197 28.02 -9.93 -48.04
N ASN A 198 29.20 -9.32 -48.10
CA ASN A 198 29.94 -8.89 -46.91
C ASN A 198 29.17 -7.79 -46.15
N TRP A 199 28.64 -6.80 -46.89
CA TRP A 199 27.81 -5.73 -46.31
C TRP A 199 26.54 -6.29 -45.65
N THR A 200 25.84 -7.20 -46.33
CA THR A 200 24.64 -7.86 -45.79
C THR A 200 24.96 -8.66 -44.53
N ARG A 201 26.09 -9.39 -44.51
CA ARG A 201 26.55 -10.15 -43.35
C ARG A 201 26.85 -9.24 -42.15
N ASP A 202 27.57 -8.14 -42.38
CA ASP A 202 27.97 -7.23 -41.32
C ASP A 202 26.73 -6.51 -40.74
N ILE A 203 25.79 -6.07 -41.59
CA ILE A 203 24.50 -5.52 -41.14
C ILE A 203 23.66 -6.56 -40.38
N SER A 204 23.61 -7.80 -40.87
CA SER A 204 22.85 -8.87 -40.20
C SER A 204 23.40 -9.15 -38.80
N PHE A 205 24.72 -9.09 -38.63
CA PHE A 205 25.38 -9.23 -37.33
C PHE A 205 24.95 -8.13 -36.35
N PHE A 206 25.00 -6.86 -36.77
CA PHE A 206 24.56 -5.75 -35.91
C PHE A 206 23.05 -5.79 -35.62
N ASN A 207 22.22 -6.09 -36.62
CA ASN A 207 20.77 -6.24 -36.45
C ASN A 207 20.41 -7.32 -35.43
N LEU A 208 21.16 -8.43 -35.37
CA LEU A 208 20.97 -9.46 -34.37
C LEU A 208 21.21 -8.94 -32.94
N ILE A 209 22.29 -8.17 -32.75
CA ILE A 209 22.62 -7.58 -31.44
C ILE A 209 21.51 -6.62 -30.99
N TYR A 210 21.11 -5.68 -31.84
CA TYR A 210 20.08 -4.71 -31.49
C TYR A 210 18.70 -5.35 -31.34
N GLY A 211 18.39 -6.39 -32.12
CA GLY A 211 17.17 -7.18 -31.95
C GLY A 211 17.12 -7.88 -30.59
N ALA A 212 18.24 -8.44 -30.13
CA ALA A 212 18.34 -9.05 -28.80
C ALA A 212 18.16 -8.02 -27.68
N LEU A 213 18.76 -6.83 -27.82
CA LEU A 213 18.59 -5.72 -26.87
C LEU A 213 17.16 -5.17 -26.85
N LEU A 214 16.50 -5.08 -28.00
CA LEU A 214 15.09 -4.70 -28.09
C LEU A 214 14.18 -5.72 -27.41
N ALA A 215 14.41 -7.02 -27.63
CA ALA A 215 13.69 -8.08 -26.94
C ALA A 215 13.88 -7.98 -25.42
N LEU A 216 15.09 -7.65 -24.96
CA LEU A 216 15.39 -7.39 -23.55
C LEU A 216 14.60 -6.19 -23.00
N ALA A 217 14.52 -5.09 -23.76
CA ALA A 217 13.73 -3.92 -23.38
C ALA A 217 12.22 -4.25 -23.27
N ILE A 218 11.68 -5.04 -24.21
CA ILE A 218 10.27 -5.49 -24.16
C ILE A 218 10.03 -6.39 -22.94
N TYR A 219 10.96 -7.31 -22.64
CA TYR A 219 10.87 -8.16 -21.44
C TYR A 219 10.79 -7.32 -20.16
N HIS A 220 11.64 -6.29 -20.02
CA HIS A 220 11.62 -5.40 -18.86
C HIS A 220 10.40 -4.47 -18.84
N LEU A 221 9.82 -4.13 -19.99
CA LEU A 221 8.56 -3.39 -20.07
C LEU A 221 7.41 -4.22 -19.49
N CYS A 222 7.33 -5.50 -19.85
CA CYS A 222 6.35 -6.43 -19.27
C CYS A 222 6.55 -6.56 -17.76
N LEU A 223 7.79 -6.69 -17.28
CA LEU A 223 8.09 -6.73 -15.84
C LEU A 223 7.72 -5.44 -15.12
N PHE A 224 7.89 -4.27 -15.76
CA PHE A 224 7.55 -2.99 -15.17
C PHE A 224 6.04 -2.88 -14.86
N PHE A 225 5.16 -3.38 -15.74
CA PHE A 225 3.72 -3.40 -15.47
C PHE A 225 3.34 -4.26 -14.26
N VAL A 226 4.13 -5.31 -13.97
CA VAL A 226 3.90 -6.20 -12.83
C VAL A 226 4.50 -5.63 -11.54
N LEU A 227 5.74 -5.15 -11.58
CA LEU A 227 6.52 -4.81 -10.38
C LEU A 227 6.49 -3.33 -10.03
N ARG A 228 6.18 -2.45 -10.99
CA ARG A 228 6.22 -0.98 -10.86
C ARG A 228 7.55 -0.42 -10.33
N ASP A 229 8.68 -1.11 -10.55
CA ASP A 229 10.01 -0.63 -10.17
C ASP A 229 10.54 0.38 -11.21
N THR A 230 10.78 1.62 -10.79
CA THR A 230 11.29 2.69 -11.65
C THR A 230 12.66 2.38 -12.25
N SER A 231 13.48 1.53 -11.60
CA SER A 231 14.77 1.13 -12.17
C SER A 231 14.61 0.36 -13.48
N ALA A 232 13.57 -0.46 -13.62
CA ALA A 232 13.28 -1.16 -14.88
C ALA A 232 12.92 -0.18 -16.00
N LEU A 233 12.15 0.86 -15.68
CA LEU A 233 11.78 1.91 -16.64
C LEU A 233 13.01 2.66 -17.16
N TYR A 234 13.91 3.08 -16.28
CA TYR A 234 15.14 3.76 -16.69
C TYR A 234 16.08 2.84 -17.50
N PHE A 235 16.12 1.56 -17.17
CA PHE A 235 16.87 0.57 -17.93
C PHE A 235 16.34 0.42 -19.37
N ILE A 236 15.01 0.36 -19.55
CA ILE A 236 14.37 0.27 -20.87
C ILE A 236 14.78 1.47 -21.73
N PHE A 237 14.64 2.69 -21.19
CA PHE A 237 15.03 3.89 -21.93
C PHE A 237 16.53 3.90 -22.23
N TYR A 238 17.38 3.53 -21.26
CA TYR A 238 18.82 3.39 -21.51
C TYR A 238 19.10 2.47 -22.71
N ILE A 239 18.53 1.26 -22.73
CA ILE A 239 18.75 0.29 -23.82
C ILE A 239 18.23 0.81 -25.16
N LEU A 240 17.03 1.39 -25.19
CA LEU A 240 16.45 1.92 -26.43
C LEU A 240 17.30 3.04 -27.03
N PHE A 241 17.70 4.01 -26.20
CA PHE A 241 18.53 5.13 -26.65
C PHE A 241 19.93 4.66 -27.04
N THR A 242 20.52 3.70 -26.33
CA THR A 242 21.81 3.10 -26.68
C THR A 242 21.75 2.35 -28.00
N CYS A 243 20.67 1.60 -28.25
CA CYS A 243 20.45 0.97 -29.56
C CYS A 243 20.39 2.01 -30.67
N VAL A 244 19.62 3.10 -30.49
CA VAL A 244 19.52 4.16 -31.51
C VAL A 244 20.86 4.86 -31.73
N PHE A 245 21.61 5.16 -30.66
CA PHE A 245 22.92 5.79 -30.75
C PHE A 245 23.91 4.93 -31.51
N HIS A 246 24.10 3.68 -31.11
CA HIS A 246 25.04 2.75 -31.74
C HIS A 246 24.64 2.37 -33.16
N TYR A 247 23.34 2.14 -33.39
CA TYR A 247 22.83 1.90 -34.72
C TYR A 247 23.11 3.08 -35.65
N SER A 248 22.97 4.32 -35.15
CA SER A 248 23.35 5.49 -35.93
C SER A 248 24.84 5.46 -36.27
N LEU A 249 25.75 5.27 -35.31
CA LEU A 249 27.19 5.23 -35.59
C LEU A 249 27.59 4.21 -36.68
N ASN A 250 26.90 3.06 -36.71
CA ASN A 250 27.22 1.95 -37.61
C ASN A 250 26.51 1.99 -38.96
N ASN A 251 25.30 2.55 -39.02
CA ASN A 251 24.45 2.58 -40.21
C ASN A 251 23.94 4.00 -40.48
N PRO A 252 24.70 4.82 -41.24
CA PRO A 252 24.29 6.18 -41.58
C PRO A 252 23.04 6.27 -42.47
N THR A 253 22.53 5.13 -42.97
CA THR A 253 21.35 5.01 -43.83
C THR A 253 20.02 5.27 -43.12
N ILE A 254 19.91 5.08 -41.79
CA ILE A 254 18.60 5.12 -41.11
C ILE A 254 17.98 6.52 -41.05
N PHE A 255 18.80 7.58 -41.06
CA PHE A 255 18.33 8.97 -41.14
C PHE A 255 18.07 9.43 -42.58
N GLY A 256 18.36 8.60 -43.58
CA GLY A 256 17.86 8.78 -44.94
C GLY A 256 16.32 8.65 -45.03
N LEU A 257 15.67 8.01 -44.05
CA LEU A 257 14.21 8.04 -43.87
C LEU A 257 13.70 9.42 -43.40
N LEU A 258 14.57 10.24 -42.82
CA LEU A 258 14.27 11.59 -42.32
C LEU A 258 14.76 12.69 -43.27
N ASP A 259 15.19 12.32 -44.49
CA ASP A 259 15.64 13.22 -45.57
C ASP A 259 16.77 14.18 -45.15
N ILE A 260 17.65 13.70 -44.27
CA ILE A 260 18.77 14.49 -43.74
C ILE A 260 19.99 14.33 -44.66
N GLU A 261 20.09 15.18 -45.67
CA GLU A 261 21.22 15.16 -46.64
C GLU A 261 22.54 15.70 -46.04
N ASP A 262 22.46 16.45 -44.94
CA ASP A 262 23.61 17.11 -44.31
C ASP A 262 24.22 16.26 -43.19
N ILE A 263 25.44 15.76 -43.44
CA ILE A 263 26.23 14.95 -42.49
C ILE A 263 26.46 15.64 -41.14
N THR A 264 26.50 16.97 -41.11
CA THR A 264 26.71 17.71 -39.87
C THR A 264 25.45 17.67 -39.00
N LYS A 265 24.25 17.72 -39.62
CA LYS A 265 22.98 17.54 -38.92
C LYS A 265 22.81 16.11 -38.44
N TYR A 266 23.22 15.14 -39.26
CA TYR A 266 23.25 13.73 -38.89
C TYR A 266 24.09 13.48 -37.63
N ASN A 267 25.36 13.91 -37.63
CA ASN A 267 26.26 13.72 -36.49
C ASN A 267 25.73 14.42 -35.22
N ARG A 268 25.09 15.60 -35.36
CA ARG A 268 24.44 16.29 -34.22
C ARG A 268 23.32 15.43 -33.60
N ILE A 269 22.47 14.83 -34.42
CA ILE A 269 21.36 14.00 -33.94
C ILE A 269 21.89 12.74 -33.27
N SER A 270 22.86 12.05 -33.88
CA SER A 270 23.52 10.89 -33.27
C SER A 270 24.13 11.23 -31.91
N LEU A 271 24.86 12.34 -31.81
CA LEU A 271 25.49 12.75 -30.55
C LEU A 271 24.46 13.17 -29.48
N LEU A 272 23.32 13.75 -29.88
CA LEU A 272 22.19 14.00 -28.97
C LEU A 272 21.69 12.69 -28.33
N PHE A 273 21.54 11.62 -29.12
CA PHE A 273 21.19 10.30 -28.59
C PHE A 273 22.24 9.81 -27.59
N GLY A 274 23.54 10.01 -27.86
CA GLY A 274 24.62 9.68 -26.93
C GLY A 274 24.54 10.42 -25.58
N VAL A 275 24.26 11.72 -25.58
CA VAL A 275 24.05 12.49 -24.33
C VAL A 275 22.82 11.98 -23.56
N THR A 276 21.73 11.68 -24.28
CA THR A 276 20.52 11.13 -23.64
C THR A 276 20.73 9.71 -23.11
N CYS A 277 21.60 8.89 -23.70
CA CYS A 277 22.00 7.60 -23.13
C CYS A 277 22.63 7.79 -21.75
N LEU A 278 23.58 8.73 -21.63
CA LEU A 278 24.24 9.01 -20.36
C LEU A 278 23.27 9.52 -19.30
N PHE A 279 22.30 10.34 -19.69
CA PHE A 279 21.21 10.78 -18.83
C PHE A 279 20.39 9.60 -18.28
N TRP A 280 19.89 8.72 -19.15
CA TRP A 280 19.09 7.57 -18.73
C TRP A 280 19.90 6.57 -17.91
N TYR A 281 21.16 6.34 -18.28
CA TYR A 281 22.09 5.52 -17.51
C TYR A 281 22.31 6.09 -16.11
N THR A 282 22.50 7.40 -15.97
CA THR A 282 22.66 8.06 -14.67
C THR A 282 21.43 7.85 -13.77
N LEU A 283 20.22 8.02 -14.32
CA LEU A 283 18.97 7.79 -13.60
C LEU A 283 18.81 6.31 -13.20
N PHE A 284 19.16 5.40 -14.11
CA PHE A 284 19.19 3.98 -13.84
C PHE A 284 20.13 3.67 -12.68
N VAL A 285 21.40 4.09 -12.74
CA VAL A 285 22.40 3.83 -11.67
C VAL A 285 21.93 4.40 -10.33
N ARG A 286 21.43 5.63 -10.33
CA ARG A 286 20.90 6.29 -9.13
C ARG A 286 19.78 5.48 -8.48
N SER A 287 18.81 5.04 -9.28
CA SER A 287 17.65 4.26 -8.83
C SER A 287 18.06 2.83 -8.44
N PHE A 288 18.84 2.15 -9.29
CA PHE A 288 19.25 0.76 -9.17
C PHE A 288 20.11 0.53 -7.92
N LEU A 289 21.15 1.35 -7.72
CA LEU A 289 22.05 1.27 -6.57
C LEU A 289 21.48 1.92 -5.30
N GLN A 290 20.25 2.46 -5.35
CA GLN A 290 19.61 3.16 -4.25
C GLN A 290 20.53 4.24 -3.64
N VAL A 291 21.12 5.07 -4.49
CA VAL A 291 22.16 6.04 -4.10
C VAL A 291 21.65 7.00 -3.02
N LYS A 292 20.38 7.40 -3.08
CA LYS A 292 19.72 8.22 -2.04
C LYS A 292 19.79 7.58 -0.64
N THR A 293 19.67 6.26 -0.56
CA THR A 293 19.67 5.49 0.70
C THR A 293 21.10 5.25 1.18
N PHE A 294 21.98 4.73 0.32
CA PHE A 294 23.34 4.33 0.73
C PHE A 294 24.35 5.47 0.73
N LEU A 295 24.18 6.49 -0.12
CA LEU A 295 25.14 7.58 -0.36
C LEU A 295 24.44 8.95 -0.51
N PRO A 296 23.73 9.45 0.51
CA PRO A 296 22.88 10.64 0.40
C PRO A 296 23.64 11.93 0.04
N ARG A 297 24.94 12.03 0.39
CA ARG A 297 25.79 13.17 0.00
C ARG A 297 26.14 13.13 -1.49
N ILE A 298 26.39 11.93 -2.02
CA ILE A 298 26.74 11.72 -3.43
C ILE A 298 25.48 11.84 -4.30
N ASP A 299 24.30 11.48 -3.79
CA ASP A 299 23.02 11.64 -4.51
C ASP A 299 22.80 13.09 -4.99
N LYS A 300 23.20 14.09 -4.19
CA LYS A 300 23.14 15.51 -4.59
C LYS A 300 24.04 15.80 -5.80
N ILE A 301 25.25 15.24 -5.81
CA ILE A 301 26.20 15.38 -6.93
C ILE A 301 25.64 14.71 -8.18
N VAL A 302 25.04 13.52 -8.02
CA VAL A 302 24.37 12.81 -9.13
C VAL A 302 23.21 13.62 -9.69
N ILE A 303 22.39 14.25 -8.84
CA ILE A 303 21.29 15.12 -9.31
C ILE A 303 21.84 16.33 -10.09
N ILE A 304 22.90 16.98 -9.59
CA ILE A 304 23.57 18.07 -10.33
C ILE A 304 24.08 17.56 -11.69
N PHE A 305 24.66 16.36 -11.72
CA PHE A 305 25.11 15.72 -12.96
C PHE A 305 23.95 15.42 -13.92
N VAL A 306 22.77 15.01 -13.43
CA VAL A 306 21.56 14.83 -14.25
C VAL A 306 21.14 16.14 -14.91
N PHE A 307 21.09 17.25 -14.15
CA PHE A 307 20.79 18.58 -14.72
C PHE A 307 21.87 19.05 -15.71
N PHE A 308 23.13 18.74 -15.43
CA PHE A 308 24.23 19.03 -16.35
C PHE A 308 24.09 18.26 -17.67
N ASN A 309 23.68 17.00 -17.65
CA ASN A 309 23.39 16.24 -18.88
C ASN A 309 22.24 16.86 -19.69
N ILE A 310 21.18 17.33 -19.04
CA ILE A 310 20.08 18.04 -19.73
C ILE A 310 20.59 19.33 -20.38
N PHE A 311 21.37 20.12 -19.63
CA PHE A 311 21.99 21.34 -20.15
C PHE A 311 22.87 21.05 -21.36
N LEU A 312 23.71 20.01 -21.29
CA LEU A 312 24.55 19.58 -22.40
C LEU A 312 23.73 19.14 -23.62
N ALA A 313 22.65 18.39 -23.42
CA ALA A 313 21.77 17.97 -24.52
C ALA A 313 21.18 19.17 -25.27
N VAL A 314 20.77 20.22 -24.54
CA VAL A 314 20.29 21.47 -25.14
C VAL A 314 21.41 22.21 -25.87
N MET A 315 22.58 22.37 -25.24
CA MET A 315 23.73 23.05 -25.85
C MET A 315 24.19 22.38 -27.15
N TYR A 316 24.09 21.05 -27.22
CA TYR A 316 24.49 20.26 -28.40
C TYR A 316 23.74 20.65 -29.68
N THR A 317 22.54 21.23 -29.56
CA THR A 317 21.74 21.65 -30.72
C THR A 317 22.39 22.80 -31.50
N TRP A 318 23.14 23.69 -30.84
CA TRP A 318 23.77 24.88 -31.44
C TRP A 318 25.30 24.82 -31.49
N ALA A 319 25.90 23.92 -30.72
CA ALA A 319 27.33 23.73 -30.53
C ALA A 319 28.16 23.37 -31.78
N ASN A 320 29.45 23.76 -31.77
CA ASN A 320 30.44 23.33 -32.77
C ASN A 320 30.93 21.90 -32.51
N LEU A 321 30.59 20.96 -33.40
CA LEU A 321 30.92 19.55 -33.29
C LEU A 321 32.41 19.23 -33.03
N VAL A 322 33.33 20.07 -33.51
CA VAL A 322 34.78 19.85 -33.35
C VAL A 322 35.21 19.97 -31.88
N ILE A 323 34.57 20.87 -31.13
CA ILE A 323 34.89 21.11 -29.72
C ILE A 323 34.08 20.16 -28.83
N TRP A 324 32.82 19.92 -29.18
CA TRP A 324 31.87 19.26 -28.30
C TRP A 324 31.89 17.73 -28.35
N ALA A 325 32.37 17.12 -29.44
CA ALA A 325 32.53 15.66 -29.49
C ALA A 325 33.60 15.15 -28.51
N PRO A 326 34.84 15.69 -28.47
CA PRO A 326 35.84 15.28 -27.49
C PRO A 326 35.42 15.52 -26.03
N MET A 327 34.66 16.59 -25.77
CA MET A 327 34.13 16.85 -24.42
C MET A 327 33.14 15.79 -23.97
N LEU A 328 32.30 15.28 -24.87
CA LEU A 328 31.36 14.20 -24.58
C LEU A 328 32.11 12.90 -24.27
N ASP A 329 33.14 12.57 -25.05
CA ASP A 329 33.95 11.37 -24.83
C ASP A 329 34.67 11.42 -23.48
N LEU A 330 35.28 12.56 -23.15
CA LEU A 330 35.91 12.78 -21.85
C LEU A 330 34.90 12.67 -20.69
N MET A 331 33.69 13.18 -20.89
CA MET A 331 32.61 13.05 -19.91
C MET A 331 32.19 11.59 -19.74
N ILE A 332 32.03 10.81 -20.82
CA ILE A 332 31.71 9.39 -20.77
C ILE A 332 32.82 8.64 -20.01
N PHE A 333 34.10 8.93 -20.29
CA PHE A 333 35.24 8.36 -19.60
C PHE A 333 35.21 8.61 -18.08
N PHE A 334 35.09 9.87 -17.66
CA PHE A 334 35.05 10.21 -16.22
C PHE A 334 33.79 9.69 -15.53
N SER A 335 32.65 9.72 -16.22
CA SER A 335 31.39 9.19 -15.68
C SER A 335 31.49 7.68 -15.43
N THR A 336 32.15 6.94 -16.32
CA THR A 336 32.38 5.50 -16.16
C THR A 336 33.17 5.23 -14.87
N ILE A 337 34.28 5.93 -14.64
CA ILE A 337 35.08 5.81 -13.41
C ILE A 337 34.23 6.14 -12.17
N PHE A 338 33.47 7.23 -12.23
CA PHE A 338 32.62 7.68 -11.13
C PHE A 338 31.52 6.66 -10.79
N PHE A 339 30.82 6.13 -11.80
CA PHE A 339 29.76 5.15 -11.64
C PHE A 339 30.27 3.79 -11.17
N CYS A 340 31.45 3.34 -11.64
CA CYS A 340 32.12 2.15 -11.10
C CYS A 340 32.50 2.33 -9.62
N GLY A 341 33.08 3.48 -9.26
CA GLY A 341 33.42 3.81 -7.88
C GLY A 341 32.20 3.79 -6.95
N MET A 342 31.06 4.36 -7.39
CA MET A 342 29.81 4.30 -6.64
C MET A 342 29.31 2.86 -6.46
N GLY A 343 29.31 2.05 -7.53
CA GLY A 343 28.96 0.64 -7.46
C GLY A 343 29.78 -0.14 -6.42
N PHE A 344 31.08 0.14 -6.36
CA PHE A 344 32.00 -0.50 -5.42
C PHE A 344 31.69 -0.14 -3.96
N VAL A 345 31.46 1.15 -3.69
CA VAL A 345 31.12 1.61 -2.33
C VAL A 345 29.76 1.04 -1.89
N VAL A 346 28.76 1.04 -2.77
CA VAL A 346 27.42 0.49 -2.46
C VAL A 346 27.50 -1.03 -2.21
N TRP A 347 28.28 -1.76 -3.00
CA TRP A 347 28.52 -3.18 -2.76
C TRP A 347 29.18 -3.44 -1.40
N LYS A 348 30.19 -2.65 -1.03
CA LYS A 348 30.84 -2.70 0.29
C LYS A 348 29.91 -2.39 1.45
N LYS A 349 28.85 -1.61 1.22
CA LYS A 349 27.79 -1.33 2.21
C LYS A 349 26.74 -2.43 2.33
N GLY A 350 26.90 -3.55 1.62
CA GLY A 350 26.06 -4.74 1.79
C GLY A 350 24.95 -4.93 0.75
N PHE A 351 24.84 -4.03 -0.25
CA PHE A 351 23.85 -4.21 -1.31
C PHE A 351 24.32 -5.26 -2.33
N SER A 352 23.88 -6.51 -2.18
CA SER A 352 24.29 -7.66 -3.03
C SER A 352 24.14 -7.39 -4.54
N PRO A 353 23.04 -6.81 -5.06
CA PRO A 353 22.86 -6.63 -6.49
C PRO A 353 23.93 -5.75 -7.17
N ALA A 354 24.63 -4.89 -6.40
CA ALA A 354 25.72 -4.06 -6.92
C ALA A 354 26.90 -4.87 -7.50
N LYS A 355 27.08 -6.13 -7.09
CA LYS A 355 28.16 -7.00 -7.63
C LYS A 355 27.97 -7.27 -9.14
N PHE A 356 26.73 -7.53 -9.56
CA PHE A 356 26.40 -7.82 -10.97
C PHE A 356 26.47 -6.54 -11.80
N TYR A 357 26.07 -5.41 -11.21
CA TYR A 357 26.30 -4.09 -11.79
C TYR A 357 27.80 -3.83 -12.03
N LEU A 358 28.67 -4.06 -11.04
CA LEU A 358 30.11 -3.88 -11.24
C LEU A 358 30.67 -4.78 -12.36
N ILE A 359 30.23 -6.03 -12.41
CA ILE A 359 30.62 -6.95 -13.50
C ILE A 359 30.14 -6.44 -14.86
N SER A 360 28.93 -5.87 -14.94
CA SER A 360 28.40 -5.29 -16.19
C SER A 360 29.24 -4.13 -16.73
N THR A 361 29.86 -3.34 -15.83
CA THR A 361 30.64 -2.17 -16.24
C THR A 361 32.03 -2.50 -16.81
N ILE A 362 32.52 -3.73 -16.68
CA ILE A 362 33.90 -4.10 -17.04
C ILE A 362 34.14 -3.93 -18.56
N PHE A 363 33.34 -4.59 -19.39
CA PHE A 363 33.53 -4.59 -20.85
C PHE A 363 33.29 -3.21 -21.48
N PRO A 364 32.23 -2.46 -21.11
CA PRO A 364 32.06 -1.08 -21.56
C PRO A 364 33.21 -0.18 -21.16
N SER A 365 33.76 -0.30 -19.94
CA SER A 365 34.90 0.51 -19.49
C SER A 365 36.12 0.32 -20.39
N PHE A 366 36.46 -0.92 -20.73
CA PHE A 366 37.55 -1.21 -21.67
C PHE A 366 37.25 -0.67 -23.07
N SER A 367 36.00 -0.75 -23.51
CA SER A 367 35.59 -0.25 -24.83
C SER A 367 35.68 1.27 -24.92
N VAL A 368 35.27 1.99 -23.87
CA VAL A 368 35.40 3.44 -23.76
C VAL A 368 36.87 3.86 -23.77
N VAL A 369 37.74 3.16 -23.01
CA VAL A 369 39.19 3.42 -23.03
C VAL A 369 39.76 3.21 -24.43
N TYR A 370 39.45 2.07 -25.05
CA TYR A 370 39.95 1.73 -26.39
C TYR A 370 39.50 2.73 -27.46
N TYR A 371 38.24 3.16 -27.39
CA TYR A 371 37.67 4.18 -28.27
C TYR A 371 38.28 5.57 -28.03
N THR A 372 38.52 5.96 -26.78
CA THR A 372 39.18 7.24 -26.44
C THR A 372 40.61 7.27 -26.99
N LEU A 373 41.37 6.18 -26.84
CA LEU A 373 42.73 6.07 -27.39
C LEU A 373 42.74 6.15 -28.92
N PHE A 374 41.70 5.66 -29.58
CA PHE A 374 41.52 5.81 -31.03
C PHE A 374 41.29 7.27 -31.43
N ILE A 375 40.39 7.99 -30.75
CA ILE A 375 40.10 9.41 -31.06
C ILE A 375 41.32 10.30 -30.84
N GLU A 376 42.13 10.01 -29.81
CA GLU A 376 43.39 10.71 -29.55
C GLU A 376 44.53 10.29 -30.49
N ASN A 377 44.23 9.50 -31.52
CA ASN A 377 45.17 8.99 -32.53
C ASN A 377 46.34 8.18 -31.95
N LEU A 378 46.17 7.59 -30.75
CA LEU A 378 47.18 6.75 -30.10
C LEU A 378 47.11 5.30 -30.58
N ILE A 379 45.98 4.88 -31.16
CA ILE A 379 45.75 3.54 -31.70
C ILE A 379 45.09 3.65 -33.07
N SER A 380 45.55 2.84 -34.03
CA SER A 380 44.97 2.77 -35.38
C SER A 380 43.57 2.14 -35.38
N TYR A 381 42.68 2.68 -36.21
CA TYR A 381 41.36 2.11 -36.44
C TYR A 381 41.43 0.65 -36.90
N SER A 382 40.57 -0.20 -36.34
CA SER A 382 40.31 -1.55 -36.81
C SER A 382 38.80 -1.79 -36.95
N SER A 383 38.36 -2.52 -37.98
CA SER A 383 36.93 -2.87 -38.13
C SER A 383 36.41 -3.74 -36.96
N SER A 384 37.32 -4.44 -36.29
CA SER A 384 37.06 -5.17 -35.05
C SER A 384 36.73 -4.28 -33.85
N MET A 385 37.16 -3.01 -33.85
CA MET A 385 36.91 -2.06 -32.76
C MET A 385 35.42 -1.79 -32.57
N ILE A 386 34.72 -1.50 -33.67
CA ILE A 386 33.27 -1.21 -33.64
C ILE A 386 32.49 -2.44 -33.16
N ALA A 387 32.80 -3.61 -33.73
CA ALA A 387 32.18 -4.86 -33.28
C ALA A 387 32.43 -5.13 -31.79
N PHE A 388 33.64 -4.85 -31.29
CA PHE A 388 33.96 -4.99 -29.86
C PHE A 388 33.16 -4.03 -28.97
N LEU A 389 32.98 -2.79 -29.43
CA LEU A 389 32.17 -1.78 -28.74
C LEU A 389 30.72 -2.27 -28.59
N ASP A 390 30.07 -2.68 -29.68
CA ASP A 390 28.67 -3.13 -29.66
C ASP A 390 28.48 -4.43 -28.86
N ILE A 391 29.40 -5.39 -28.99
CA ILE A 391 29.38 -6.62 -28.17
C ILE A 391 29.48 -6.27 -26.69
N SER A 392 30.34 -5.31 -26.32
CA SER A 392 30.53 -4.90 -24.93
C SER A 392 29.28 -4.25 -24.33
N PHE A 393 28.60 -3.39 -25.08
CA PHE A 393 27.31 -2.82 -24.66
C PHE A 393 26.18 -3.86 -24.63
N ALA A 394 26.17 -4.81 -25.57
CA ALA A 394 25.21 -5.91 -25.55
C ALA A 394 25.37 -6.77 -24.28
N LEU A 395 26.62 -7.09 -23.93
CA LEU A 395 26.96 -7.79 -22.69
C LEU A 395 26.57 -6.98 -21.45
N GLU A 396 26.80 -5.66 -21.45
CA GLU A 396 26.34 -4.79 -20.37
C GLU A 396 24.83 -4.87 -20.18
N GLY A 397 24.04 -4.75 -21.26
CA GLY A 397 22.59 -4.86 -21.19
C GLY A 397 22.13 -6.18 -20.58
N VAL A 398 22.69 -7.31 -21.01
CA VAL A 398 22.39 -8.63 -20.45
C VAL A 398 22.78 -8.74 -18.98
N LEU A 399 23.96 -8.24 -18.59
CA LEU A 399 24.44 -8.29 -17.21
C LEU A 399 23.66 -7.35 -16.28
N LEU A 400 23.25 -6.17 -16.76
CA LEU A 400 22.36 -5.26 -16.03
C LEU A 400 20.97 -5.86 -15.86
N SER A 401 20.45 -6.59 -16.84
CA SER A 401 19.22 -7.36 -16.71
C SER A 401 19.32 -8.42 -15.61
N LEU A 402 20.45 -9.13 -15.52
CA LEU A 402 20.70 -10.08 -14.42
C LEU A 402 20.82 -9.37 -13.07
N ALA A 403 21.46 -8.20 -13.02
CA ALA A 403 21.55 -7.37 -11.82
C ALA A 403 20.15 -6.92 -11.35
N LEU A 404 19.27 -6.56 -12.30
CA LEU A 404 17.89 -6.19 -12.03
C LEU A 404 17.06 -7.38 -11.51
N ALA A 405 17.29 -8.58 -12.05
CA ALA A 405 16.67 -9.81 -11.53
C ALA A 405 17.07 -10.10 -10.07
N ASP A 406 18.35 -9.94 -9.70
CA ASP A 406 18.81 -10.11 -8.31
C ASP A 406 18.17 -9.05 -7.38
N ARG A 407 18.03 -7.80 -7.85
CA ARG A 407 17.32 -6.74 -7.11
C ARG A 407 15.86 -7.09 -6.89
N ILE A 408 15.16 -7.58 -7.91
CA ILE A 408 13.75 -8.00 -7.80
C ILE A 408 13.61 -9.12 -6.77
N ARG A 409 14.56 -10.06 -6.74
CA ARG A 409 14.58 -11.14 -5.74
C ARG A 409 14.73 -10.60 -4.31
N VAL A 410 15.63 -9.65 -4.08
CA VAL A 410 15.81 -9.01 -2.77
C VAL A 410 14.53 -8.28 -2.35
N LEU A 411 13.94 -7.46 -3.22
CA LEU A 411 12.70 -6.73 -2.95
C LEU A 411 11.54 -7.67 -2.58
N ARG A 412 11.42 -8.80 -3.29
CA ARG A 412 10.39 -9.81 -2.99
C ARG A 412 10.61 -10.44 -1.62
N SER A 413 11.85 -10.82 -1.29
CA SER A 413 12.20 -11.41 0.01
C SER A 413 11.92 -10.47 1.17
N GLU A 414 12.23 -9.18 1.03
CA GLU A 414 11.95 -8.17 2.07
C GLU A 414 10.44 -8.01 2.30
N ARG A 415 9.65 -8.01 1.22
CA ARG A 415 8.19 -7.94 1.28
C ARG A 415 7.58 -9.17 1.95
N GLU A 416 8.03 -10.36 1.57
CA GLU A 416 7.57 -11.63 2.16
C GLU A 416 7.92 -11.70 3.65
N PHE A 417 9.13 -11.27 4.04
CA PHE A 417 9.52 -11.21 5.45
C PHE A 417 8.65 -10.22 6.24
N ALA A 418 8.41 -9.02 5.71
CA ALA A 418 7.55 -8.03 6.36
C ALA A 418 6.10 -8.53 6.54
N GLN A 419 5.54 -9.19 5.51
CA GLN A 419 4.21 -9.79 5.58
C GLN A 419 4.16 -10.96 6.56
N GLY A 420 5.16 -11.85 6.52
CA GLY A 420 5.28 -12.97 7.45
C GLY A 420 5.40 -12.52 8.90
N ALA A 421 6.19 -11.48 9.18
CA ALA A 421 6.31 -10.91 10.52
C ALA A 421 4.99 -10.31 11.03
N SER A 422 4.23 -9.64 10.17
CA SER A 422 2.91 -9.08 10.52
C SER A 422 1.87 -10.17 10.81
N LEU A 423 1.82 -11.23 9.99
CA LEU A 423 0.96 -12.40 10.21
C LEU A 423 1.32 -13.13 11.50
N ALA A 424 2.61 -13.38 11.74
CA ALA A 424 3.10 -14.02 12.95
C ALA A 424 2.78 -13.19 14.21
N LYS A 425 2.95 -11.86 14.16
CA LYS A 425 2.55 -10.93 15.24
C LYS A 425 1.06 -11.08 15.58
N SER A 426 0.21 -11.13 14.55
CA SER A 426 -1.25 -11.23 14.72
C SER A 426 -1.67 -12.59 15.29
N GLN A 427 -1.10 -13.69 14.78
CA GLN A 427 -1.36 -15.04 15.27
C GLN A 427 -0.87 -15.24 16.71
N PHE A 428 0.32 -14.71 17.04
CA PHE A 428 0.85 -14.75 18.40
C PHE A 428 -0.09 -14.05 19.38
N LEU A 429 -0.56 -12.84 19.06
CA LEU A 429 -1.47 -12.09 19.92
C LEU A 429 -2.82 -12.80 20.08
N ALA A 430 -3.34 -13.41 19.01
CA ALA A 430 -4.56 -14.21 19.07
C ALA A 430 -4.42 -15.44 19.98
N SER A 431 -3.31 -16.19 19.88
CA SER A 431 -3.02 -17.34 20.74
C SER A 431 -2.83 -16.91 22.20
N MET A 432 -2.04 -15.86 22.42
CA MET A 432 -1.74 -15.36 23.76
C MET A 432 -2.99 -14.83 24.47
N SER A 433 -3.95 -14.25 23.75
CA SER A 433 -5.23 -13.88 24.37
C SER A 433 -5.99 -15.08 24.92
N HIS A 434 -6.00 -16.23 24.24
CA HIS A 434 -6.66 -17.42 24.76
C HIS A 434 -5.94 -17.96 25.99
N GLU A 435 -4.61 -18.03 25.94
CA GLU A 435 -3.78 -18.48 27.07
C GLU A 435 -3.90 -17.60 28.30
N ILE A 436 -4.14 -16.29 28.14
CA ILE A 436 -4.38 -15.39 29.29
C ILE A 436 -5.85 -15.43 29.73
N ARG A 437 -6.80 -15.59 28.80
CA ARG A 437 -8.23 -15.57 29.14
C ARG A 437 -8.65 -16.75 30.01
N THR A 438 -8.13 -17.95 29.77
CA THR A 438 -8.46 -19.15 30.54
C THR A 438 -8.17 -19.02 32.04
N PRO A 439 -6.94 -18.69 32.49
CA PRO A 439 -6.66 -18.51 33.92
C PRO A 439 -7.43 -17.31 34.51
N MET A 440 -7.64 -16.24 33.73
CA MET A 440 -8.41 -15.08 34.19
C MET A 440 -9.88 -15.39 34.44
N ASN A 441 -10.49 -16.21 33.59
CA ASN A 441 -11.87 -16.64 33.75
C ASN A 441 -12.04 -17.52 35.00
N ALA A 442 -11.09 -18.42 35.27
CA ALA A 442 -11.08 -19.22 36.49
C ALA A 442 -10.99 -18.34 37.74
N ILE A 443 -10.04 -17.40 37.74
CA ILE A 443 -9.84 -16.38 38.78
C ILE A 443 -11.14 -15.60 39.06
N MET A 444 -11.81 -15.11 38.03
CA MET A 444 -13.06 -14.35 38.16
C MET A 444 -14.20 -15.23 38.70
N GLY A 445 -14.32 -16.47 38.21
CA GLY A 445 -15.31 -17.43 38.70
C GLY A 445 -15.12 -17.78 40.18
N MET A 446 -13.87 -17.94 40.63
CA MET A 446 -13.56 -18.17 42.05
C MET A 446 -13.86 -16.95 42.91
N ALA A 447 -13.64 -15.74 42.39
CA ALA A 447 -14.00 -14.52 43.09
C ALA A 447 -15.53 -14.37 43.23
N ASP A 448 -16.30 -14.75 42.21
CA ASP A 448 -17.77 -14.82 42.30
C ASP A 448 -18.22 -15.80 43.39
N LEU A 449 -17.62 -16.99 43.45
CA LEU A 449 -17.91 -17.98 44.48
C LEU A 449 -17.55 -17.49 45.88
N LEU A 450 -16.41 -16.80 46.04
CA LEU A 450 -16.03 -16.17 47.30
C LEU A 450 -17.04 -15.11 47.73
N LYS A 451 -17.55 -14.29 46.81
CA LYS A 451 -18.55 -13.25 47.08
C LYS A 451 -19.87 -13.81 47.63
N GLU A 452 -20.21 -15.04 47.25
CA GLU A 452 -21.40 -15.78 47.74
C GLU A 452 -21.18 -16.45 49.10
N SER A 453 -19.94 -16.54 49.58
CA SER A 453 -19.61 -17.07 50.90
C SER A 453 -19.79 -16.02 52.01
N THR A 454 -19.78 -16.46 53.27
CA THR A 454 -19.84 -15.55 54.41
C THR A 454 -18.52 -14.78 54.56
N LEU A 455 -18.45 -13.61 53.92
CA LEU A 455 -17.30 -12.71 53.99
C LEU A 455 -17.55 -11.56 54.97
N ASN A 456 -16.51 -11.20 55.73
CA ASN A 456 -16.50 -9.96 56.51
C ASN A 456 -16.35 -8.71 55.59
N ARG A 457 -16.51 -7.51 56.15
CA ARG A 457 -16.51 -6.25 55.37
C ARG A 457 -15.19 -6.01 54.61
N GLU A 458 -14.05 -6.36 55.19
CA GLU A 458 -12.74 -6.25 54.53
C GLU A 458 -12.57 -7.30 53.43
N GLN A 459 -12.94 -8.55 53.68
CA GLN A 459 -12.88 -9.63 52.70
C GLN A 459 -13.78 -9.35 51.49
N LYS A 460 -14.98 -8.79 51.68
CA LYS A 460 -15.83 -8.33 50.56
C LYS A 460 -15.11 -7.26 49.73
N LYS A 461 -14.40 -6.34 50.37
CA LYS A 461 -13.62 -5.31 49.69
C LYS A 461 -12.45 -5.92 48.91
N TYR A 462 -11.74 -6.90 49.47
CA TYR A 462 -10.66 -7.61 48.77
C TYR A 462 -11.14 -8.38 47.55
N VAL A 463 -12.25 -9.11 47.68
CA VAL A 463 -12.87 -9.83 46.56
C VAL A 463 -13.29 -8.85 45.46
N GLN A 464 -13.91 -7.73 45.82
CA GLN A 464 -14.29 -6.70 44.85
C GLN A 464 -13.08 -6.07 44.15
N ILE A 465 -11.98 -5.78 44.87
CA ILE A 465 -10.75 -5.25 44.28
C ILE A 465 -10.15 -6.24 43.27
N PHE A 466 -10.07 -7.52 43.65
CA PHE A 466 -9.52 -8.57 42.79
C PHE A 466 -10.38 -8.81 41.54
N GLN A 467 -11.71 -8.80 41.67
CA GLN A 467 -12.64 -8.87 40.52
C GLN A 467 -12.45 -7.68 39.58
N ASN A 468 -12.36 -6.47 40.12
CA ASN A 468 -12.17 -5.27 39.31
C ASN A 468 -10.82 -5.30 38.57
N ALA A 469 -9.76 -5.76 39.23
CA ALA A 469 -8.44 -5.93 38.63
C ALA A 469 -8.47 -6.99 37.51
N GLY A 470 -9.15 -8.11 37.72
CA GLY A 470 -9.27 -9.17 36.73
C GLY A 470 -10.08 -8.77 35.50
N GLN A 471 -11.19 -8.07 35.72
CA GLN A 471 -11.98 -7.49 34.61
C GLN A 471 -11.16 -6.46 33.82
N SER A 472 -10.46 -5.57 34.51
CA SER A 472 -9.60 -4.55 33.85
C SER A 472 -8.51 -5.17 32.99
N LEU A 473 -7.92 -6.29 33.43
CA LEU A 473 -6.90 -7.02 32.65
C LEU A 473 -7.50 -7.67 31.40
N LEU A 474 -8.69 -8.28 31.52
CA LEU A 474 -9.41 -8.84 30.36
C LEU A 474 -9.77 -7.76 29.34
N ASP A 475 -10.23 -6.60 29.80
CA ASP A 475 -10.55 -5.47 28.93
C ASP A 475 -9.30 -4.97 28.20
N LEU A 476 -8.16 -4.87 28.89
CA LEU A 476 -6.87 -4.49 28.29
C LEU A 476 -6.42 -5.47 27.21
N ILE A 477 -6.57 -6.78 27.44
CA ILE A 477 -6.21 -7.81 26.46
C ILE A 477 -7.12 -7.71 25.24
N ASN A 478 -8.43 -7.50 25.45
CA ASN A 478 -9.38 -7.33 24.35
C ASN A 478 -9.07 -6.06 23.54
N ASP A 479 -8.69 -4.95 24.18
CA ASP A 479 -8.26 -3.72 23.51
C ASP A 479 -7.03 -3.95 22.62
N ILE A 480 -6.01 -4.67 23.13
CA ILE A 480 -4.80 -5.00 22.37
C ILE A 480 -5.13 -5.88 21.15
N LEU A 481 -6.01 -6.85 21.33
CA LEU A 481 -6.47 -7.70 20.23
C LEU A 481 -7.24 -6.92 19.17
N ASP A 482 -8.16 -6.05 19.59
CA ASP A 482 -8.94 -5.23 18.69
C ASP A 482 -8.02 -4.35 17.83
N ILE A 483 -7.02 -3.69 18.44
CA ILE A 483 -6.00 -2.93 17.69
C ILE A 483 -5.26 -3.83 16.69
N SER A 484 -4.83 -5.01 17.12
CA SER A 484 -4.05 -5.92 16.27
C SER A 484 -4.86 -6.42 15.07
N LYS A 485 -6.15 -6.70 15.27
CA LYS A 485 -7.07 -7.09 14.19
C LYS A 485 -7.34 -5.94 13.22
N ILE A 486 -7.46 -4.72 13.73
CA ILE A 486 -7.62 -3.51 12.91
C ILE A 486 -6.37 -3.27 12.07
N GLU A 487 -5.17 -3.29 12.67
CA GLU A 487 -3.89 -3.10 11.95
C GLU A 487 -3.66 -4.16 10.86
N ALA A 488 -4.12 -5.39 11.10
CA ALA A 488 -4.05 -6.49 10.14
C ALA A 488 -5.13 -6.44 9.05
N GLY A 489 -6.06 -5.48 9.10
CA GLY A 489 -7.19 -5.38 8.16
C GLY A 489 -8.21 -6.52 8.27
N GLN A 490 -8.28 -7.18 9.43
CA GLN A 490 -9.13 -8.35 9.67
C GLN A 490 -10.52 -8.02 10.24
N ILE A 491 -10.83 -6.74 10.46
CA ILE A 491 -12.17 -6.32 10.89
C ILE A 491 -12.97 -5.86 9.67
N GLU A 492 -14.10 -6.53 9.44
CA GLU A 492 -15.10 -6.11 8.47
C GLU A 492 -16.29 -5.48 9.21
N LEU A 493 -16.79 -4.35 8.71
CA LEU A 493 -18.01 -3.73 9.21
C LEU A 493 -19.22 -4.55 8.78
N ARG A 494 -20.14 -4.82 9.70
CA ARG A 494 -21.38 -5.52 9.38
C ARG A 494 -22.52 -4.53 9.20
N GLU A 495 -22.96 -4.36 7.97
CA GLU A 495 -24.14 -3.56 7.65
C GLU A 495 -25.42 -4.30 8.07
N SER A 496 -26.23 -3.65 8.91
CA SER A 496 -27.55 -4.15 9.33
C SER A 496 -28.50 -2.97 9.57
N ASP A 497 -29.79 -3.18 9.38
CA ASP A 497 -30.81 -2.18 9.76
C ASP A 497 -31.00 -2.21 11.28
N PHE A 498 -30.92 -1.05 11.93
CA PHE A 498 -31.09 -0.94 13.38
C PHE A 498 -31.74 0.38 13.81
N ASN A 499 -32.30 0.37 15.02
CA ASN A 499 -32.81 1.58 15.68
C ASN A 499 -31.65 2.33 16.37
N LEU A 500 -31.26 3.47 15.81
CA LEU A 500 -30.17 4.30 16.31
C LEU A 500 -30.41 4.80 17.73
N ARG A 501 -31.66 5.20 18.04
CA ARG A 501 -32.03 5.70 19.36
C ARG A 501 -31.83 4.63 20.43
N GLU A 502 -32.25 3.40 20.15
CA GLU A 502 -32.07 2.27 21.07
C GLU A 502 -30.58 1.97 21.32
N VAL A 503 -29.74 2.06 20.29
CA VAL A 503 -28.28 1.83 20.42
C VAL A 503 -27.64 2.87 21.34
N ILE A 504 -28.03 4.14 21.18
CA ILE A 504 -27.51 5.25 21.97
C ILE A 504 -28.03 5.18 23.42
N GLU A 505 -29.33 5.00 23.62
CA GLU A 505 -29.93 4.91 24.96
C GLU A 505 -29.35 3.74 25.76
N LYS A 506 -29.12 2.58 25.12
CA LYS A 506 -28.42 1.44 25.76
C LYS A 506 -26.98 1.77 26.14
N ALA A 507 -26.26 2.56 25.35
CA ALA A 507 -24.91 2.98 25.67
C ALA A 507 -24.88 3.86 26.93
N CYS A 508 -25.82 4.81 27.03
CA CYS A 508 -25.98 5.66 28.20
C CYS A 508 -26.41 4.86 29.44
N GLU A 509 -27.36 3.93 29.30
CA GLU A 509 -27.84 3.07 30.39
C GLU A 509 -26.70 2.27 31.05
N ILE A 510 -25.80 1.69 30.25
CA ILE A 510 -24.64 0.93 30.75
C ILE A 510 -23.76 1.78 31.68
N LEU A 511 -23.67 3.08 31.43
CA LEU A 511 -22.79 3.99 32.15
C LEU A 511 -23.51 4.87 33.19
N ALA A 512 -24.85 4.85 33.21
CA ALA A 512 -25.67 5.67 34.10
C ALA A 512 -25.35 5.40 35.58
N LEU A 513 -25.20 4.13 35.96
CA LEU A 513 -24.86 3.77 37.35
C LEU A 513 -23.52 4.40 37.80
N ASN A 514 -22.50 4.34 36.94
CA ASN A 514 -21.17 4.90 37.24
C ASN A 514 -21.21 6.43 37.36
N ALA A 515 -22.01 7.09 36.52
CA ALA A 515 -22.22 8.53 36.60
C ALA A 515 -22.93 8.92 37.91
N HIS A 516 -24.00 8.20 38.27
CA HIS A 516 -24.78 8.45 39.48
C HIS A 516 -23.98 8.20 40.78
N GLU A 517 -23.14 7.16 40.82
CA GLU A 517 -22.25 6.91 41.96
C GLU A 517 -21.26 8.06 42.21
N LYS A 518 -20.90 8.80 41.14
CA LYS A 518 -20.08 10.02 41.22
C LYS A 518 -20.90 11.30 41.45
N GLY A 519 -22.23 11.22 41.41
CA GLY A 519 -23.12 12.39 41.45
C GLY A 519 -23.03 13.27 40.21
N LEU A 520 -22.75 12.68 39.05
CA LEU A 520 -22.74 13.36 37.75
C LEU A 520 -24.10 13.21 37.05
N GLU A 521 -24.57 14.27 36.39
CA GLU A 521 -25.72 14.21 35.49
C GLU A 521 -25.28 13.67 34.12
N LEU A 522 -25.85 12.54 33.69
CA LEU A 522 -25.64 11.97 32.36
C LEU A 522 -26.85 12.26 31.47
N LEU A 523 -26.63 13.01 30.40
CA LEU A 523 -27.67 13.56 29.54
C LEU A 523 -27.54 12.99 28.12
N CYS A 524 -28.65 12.54 27.55
CA CYS A 524 -28.71 11.98 26.20
C CYS A 524 -29.68 12.79 25.34
N HIS A 525 -29.15 13.47 24.33
CA HIS A 525 -29.90 14.35 23.43
C HIS A 525 -29.75 13.92 21.98
N MET A 526 -30.78 13.27 21.44
CA MET A 526 -30.88 13.04 19.99
C MET A 526 -31.88 14.04 19.40
N ARG A 527 -31.40 14.90 18.49
CA ARG A 527 -32.22 15.94 17.87
C ARG A 527 -33.37 15.33 17.05
N PRO A 528 -34.52 16.04 16.91
CA PRO A 528 -35.72 15.49 16.26
C PRO A 528 -35.57 15.18 14.75
N ASP A 529 -34.60 15.79 14.09
CA ASP A 529 -34.29 15.61 12.67
C ASP A 529 -33.49 14.33 12.37
N VAL A 530 -32.96 13.66 13.40
CA VAL A 530 -32.20 12.42 13.27
C VAL A 530 -33.15 11.24 13.02
N PRO A 531 -32.95 10.44 11.96
CA PRO A 531 -33.80 9.28 11.71
C PRO A 531 -33.54 8.18 12.75
N ASN A 532 -34.63 7.54 13.21
CA ASN A 532 -34.53 6.45 14.16
C ASN A 532 -33.97 5.17 13.53
N PHE A 533 -34.22 4.90 12.25
CA PHE A 533 -33.77 3.67 11.58
C PHE A 533 -32.71 3.96 10.52
N VAL A 534 -31.58 3.28 10.64
CA VAL A 534 -30.39 3.47 9.81
C VAL A 534 -29.75 2.11 9.53
N ASN A 535 -28.98 2.04 8.45
CA ASN A 535 -28.21 0.86 8.07
C ASN A 535 -26.71 1.10 8.33
N GLY A 536 -26.11 0.19 9.09
CA GLY A 536 -24.69 0.21 9.48
C GLY A 536 -24.37 -0.81 10.57
N ASP A 537 -23.27 -0.62 11.29
CA ASP A 537 -22.83 -1.52 12.37
C ASP A 537 -23.18 -0.96 13.77
N PRO A 538 -24.27 -1.44 14.41
CA PRO A 538 -24.70 -0.93 15.72
C PRO A 538 -23.74 -1.32 16.86
N ILE A 539 -22.94 -2.38 16.69
CA ILE A 539 -22.02 -2.86 17.73
C ILE A 539 -20.81 -1.93 17.79
N ARG A 540 -20.23 -1.61 16.63
CA ARG A 540 -19.08 -0.71 16.52
C ARG A 540 -19.43 0.73 16.88
N LEU A 541 -20.60 1.21 16.47
CA LEU A 541 -21.10 2.51 16.91
C LEU A 541 -21.23 2.59 18.44
N ARG A 542 -21.87 1.60 19.05
CA ARG A 542 -22.01 1.54 20.52
C ARG A 542 -20.66 1.50 21.22
N GLN A 543 -19.67 0.80 20.68
CA GLN A 543 -18.33 0.72 21.23
C GLN A 543 -17.66 2.11 21.28
N VAL A 544 -17.76 2.89 20.20
CA VAL A 544 -17.24 4.27 20.15
C VAL A 544 -17.93 5.14 21.22
N VAL A 545 -19.27 5.09 21.29
CA VAL A 545 -20.05 5.90 22.22
C VAL A 545 -19.74 5.54 23.68
N ILE A 546 -19.68 4.25 24.03
CA ILE A 546 -19.34 3.78 25.38
C ILE A 546 -17.93 4.25 25.77
N ASN A 547 -16.95 4.16 24.87
CA ASN A 547 -15.59 4.57 25.18
C ASN A 547 -15.48 6.09 25.42
N LEU A 548 -16.14 6.91 24.60
CA LEU A 548 -16.12 8.36 24.78
C LEU A 548 -16.85 8.79 26.06
N LEU A 549 -18.06 8.25 26.31
CA LEU A 549 -18.81 8.50 27.54
C LEU A 549 -18.05 8.01 28.78
N GLY A 550 -17.42 6.84 28.69
CA GLY A 550 -16.61 6.28 29.77
C GLY A 550 -15.44 7.19 30.14
N ASN A 551 -14.76 7.77 29.15
CA ASN A 551 -13.71 8.76 29.37
C ASN A 551 -14.27 10.05 30.00
N ALA A 552 -15.37 10.58 29.49
CA ALA A 552 -16.02 11.77 30.04
C ALA A 552 -16.40 11.60 31.52
N ILE A 553 -17.04 10.49 31.88
CA ILE A 553 -17.41 10.15 33.27
C ILE A 553 -16.18 9.92 34.13
N LYS A 554 -15.11 9.33 33.57
CA LYS A 554 -13.87 9.08 34.30
C LYS A 554 -13.18 10.36 34.73
N PHE A 555 -13.11 11.37 33.85
CA PHE A 555 -12.36 12.62 34.06
C PHE A 555 -13.20 13.80 34.58
N THR A 556 -14.49 13.59 34.81
CA THR A 556 -15.39 14.57 35.44
C THR A 556 -15.66 14.19 36.90
N HIS A 557 -15.55 15.17 37.80
CA HIS A 557 -15.77 14.98 39.24
C HIS A 557 -17.13 15.46 39.72
N LYS A 558 -17.57 16.59 39.18
CA LYS A 558 -18.85 17.24 39.46
C LYS A 558 -19.32 17.93 38.18
N GLY A 559 -20.64 18.02 38.01
CA GLY A 559 -21.25 18.62 36.84
C GLY A 559 -21.92 17.56 35.96
N GLU A 560 -21.77 17.68 34.65
CA GLU A 560 -22.56 16.93 33.69
C GLU A 560 -21.74 16.36 32.52
N VAL A 561 -22.28 15.32 31.91
CA VAL A 561 -21.80 14.70 30.68
C VAL A 561 -22.97 14.63 29.70
N VAL A 562 -22.84 15.26 28.54
CA VAL A 562 -23.87 15.35 27.51
C VAL A 562 -23.45 14.58 26.27
N LEU A 563 -24.27 13.63 25.83
CA LEU A 563 -24.19 13.04 24.49
C LEU A 563 -25.23 13.70 23.58
N GLU A 564 -24.78 14.46 22.58
CA GLU A 564 -25.64 15.04 21.54
C GLU A 564 -25.46 14.27 20.22
N THR A 565 -26.56 14.06 19.48
CA THR A 565 -26.55 13.52 18.11
C THR A 565 -27.38 14.40 17.19
N LYS A 566 -26.80 14.83 16.06
CA LYS A 566 -27.45 15.69 15.07
C LYS A 566 -27.07 15.33 13.64
N VAL A 567 -27.91 15.72 12.68
CA VAL A 567 -27.59 15.61 11.26
C VAL A 567 -26.55 16.67 10.88
N HIS A 568 -25.44 16.25 10.28
CA HIS A 568 -24.38 17.14 9.80
C HIS A 568 -24.49 17.43 8.30
N GLY A 569 -24.92 16.43 7.52
CA GLY A 569 -25.09 16.54 6.09
C GLY A 569 -25.91 15.39 5.50
N VAL A 570 -26.40 15.58 4.28
CA VAL A 570 -27.14 14.57 3.51
C VAL A 570 -26.40 14.35 2.20
N ASN A 571 -26.01 13.09 1.94
CA ASN A 571 -25.36 12.65 0.71
C ASN A 571 -26.38 11.94 -0.19
N LYS A 572 -26.02 11.68 -1.45
CA LYS A 572 -26.94 11.04 -2.43
C LYS A 572 -27.48 9.67 -1.98
N ASP A 573 -26.68 8.91 -1.21
CA ASP A 573 -27.00 7.53 -0.80
C ASP A 573 -27.09 7.35 0.74
N GLY A 574 -27.06 8.43 1.53
CA GLY A 574 -27.06 8.33 2.99
C GLY A 574 -27.03 9.65 3.75
N ILE A 575 -26.95 9.57 5.07
CA ILE A 575 -26.88 10.70 6.00
C ILE A 575 -25.56 10.68 6.76
N GLN A 576 -25.00 11.87 6.97
CA GLN A 576 -23.85 12.05 7.83
C GLN A 576 -24.32 12.57 9.18
N LEU A 577 -24.04 11.80 10.23
CA LEU A 577 -24.39 12.16 11.60
C LEU A 577 -23.16 12.67 12.33
N LEU A 578 -23.35 13.69 13.17
CA LEU A 578 -22.36 14.20 14.10
C LEU A 578 -22.79 13.85 15.52
N PHE A 579 -21.89 13.19 16.23
CA PHE A 579 -22.00 12.87 17.64
C PHE A 579 -21.03 13.75 18.41
N SER A 580 -21.48 14.27 19.55
CA SER A 580 -20.61 14.97 20.49
C SER A 580 -20.81 14.47 21.91
N VAL A 581 -19.70 14.18 22.59
CA VAL A 581 -19.66 13.87 24.02
C VAL A 581 -18.95 15.03 24.71
N THR A 582 -19.71 15.82 25.45
CA THR A 582 -19.25 17.00 26.16
C THR A 582 -19.24 16.73 27.66
N ASP A 583 -18.13 17.05 28.32
CA ASP A 583 -17.92 16.90 29.75
C ASP A 583 -17.50 18.21 30.39
N SER A 584 -17.90 18.45 31.65
CA SER A 584 -17.48 19.60 32.45
C SER A 584 -16.24 19.31 33.32
N GLY A 585 -15.36 18.41 32.88
CA GLY A 585 -14.23 17.90 33.64
C GLY A 585 -12.96 18.76 33.59
N ILE A 586 -11.81 18.13 33.79
CA ILE A 586 -10.50 18.80 33.91
C ILE A 586 -10.00 19.45 32.61
N GLY A 587 -10.56 19.10 31.46
CA GLY A 587 -10.06 19.56 30.15
C GLY A 587 -8.69 18.98 29.76
N ILE A 588 -8.24 19.33 28.54
CA ILE A 588 -7.02 18.79 27.90
C ILE A 588 -6.18 19.96 27.36
N PRO A 589 -4.89 20.07 27.76
CA PRO A 589 -3.95 21.06 27.22
C PRO A 589 -3.79 20.99 25.70
N LYS A 590 -3.66 22.15 25.05
CA LYS A 590 -3.67 22.28 23.58
C LYS A 590 -2.53 21.51 22.89
N ASP A 591 -1.37 21.42 23.53
CA ASP A 591 -0.19 20.69 23.06
C ASP A 591 -0.39 19.16 23.06
N ARG A 592 -1.39 18.65 23.78
CA ARG A 592 -1.66 17.20 23.91
C ARG A 592 -2.86 16.73 23.09
N GLN A 593 -3.71 17.63 22.60
CA GLN A 593 -4.96 17.29 21.89
C GLN A 593 -4.76 16.49 20.60
N GLU A 594 -3.65 16.67 19.88
CA GLU A 594 -3.36 15.87 18.69
C GLU A 594 -2.90 14.44 19.03
N ASN A 595 -2.15 14.30 20.13
CA ASN A 595 -1.49 13.04 20.49
C ASN A 595 -2.41 12.08 21.26
N ILE A 596 -3.51 12.53 21.87
CA ILE A 596 -4.42 11.66 22.65
C ILE A 596 -5.05 10.51 21.85
N PHE A 597 -5.01 10.58 20.52
CA PHE A 597 -5.51 9.53 19.64
C PHE A 597 -4.42 8.55 19.16
N GLU A 598 -3.16 8.74 19.57
CA GLU A 598 -2.07 7.82 19.30
C GLU A 598 -2.10 6.62 20.26
N SER A 599 -1.65 5.45 19.80
CA SER A 599 -1.59 4.23 20.62
C SER A 599 -0.73 4.46 21.86
N PHE A 600 -1.27 4.12 23.04
CA PHE A 600 -0.59 4.26 24.35
C PHE A 600 -0.26 5.70 24.76
N ALA A 601 -0.77 6.71 24.05
CA ALA A 601 -0.61 8.09 24.46
C ALA A 601 -1.41 8.36 25.75
N GLN A 602 -0.71 8.87 26.76
CA GLN A 602 -1.29 9.24 28.05
C GLN A 602 -0.85 10.66 28.40
N VAL A 603 -1.80 11.45 28.92
CA VAL A 603 -1.56 12.87 29.20
C VAL A 603 -0.51 13.04 30.30
N ASP A 604 -0.47 12.28 31.40
CA ASP A 604 0.63 12.36 32.38
C ASP A 604 1.00 11.02 33.05
N HIS A 605 2.31 10.77 33.24
CA HIS A 605 2.80 9.65 34.04
C HIS A 605 2.62 9.85 35.56
N SER A 606 2.43 11.09 36.04
CA SER A 606 2.31 11.44 37.46
C SER A 606 0.88 11.31 38.02
N SER A 607 -0.15 11.43 37.18
CA SER A 607 -1.58 11.27 37.53
C SER A 607 -2.06 9.80 37.49
N THR A 608 -1.15 8.88 37.17
CA THR A 608 -1.38 7.42 37.07
C THR A 608 -1.87 6.76 38.36
N ARG A 609 -1.70 7.39 39.53
CA ARG A 609 -2.24 6.85 40.79
C ARG A 609 -3.74 7.12 40.99
N SER A 610 -4.35 8.02 40.21
CA SER A 610 -5.74 8.44 40.41
C SER A 610 -6.68 8.04 39.27
N TYR A 611 -6.20 7.93 38.02
CA TYR A 611 -7.06 7.72 36.83
C TYR A 611 -6.51 6.64 35.87
N GLY A 612 -6.43 5.38 36.29
CA GLY A 612 -5.91 4.26 35.49
C GLY A 612 -6.64 4.01 34.16
N GLY A 613 -5.93 3.60 33.10
CA GLY A 613 -6.48 3.22 31.79
C GLY A 613 -5.38 2.79 30.81
N THR A 614 -5.76 2.08 29.74
CA THR A 614 -4.82 1.48 28.75
C THR A 614 -4.25 2.50 27.76
N GLY A 615 -4.93 3.62 27.55
CA GLY A 615 -4.63 4.57 26.48
C GLY A 615 -4.99 4.06 25.08
N LEU A 616 -5.72 2.94 24.98
CA LEU A 616 -6.06 2.32 23.70
C LEU A 616 -7.47 2.67 23.20
N GLY A 617 -8.39 3.01 24.10
CA GLY A 617 -9.79 3.25 23.75
C GLY A 617 -10.00 4.34 22.69
N LEU A 618 -9.33 5.50 22.83
CA LEU A 618 -9.43 6.59 21.84
C LEU A 618 -8.84 6.21 20.48
N THR A 619 -7.74 5.45 20.47
CA THR A 619 -7.15 4.90 19.25
C THR A 619 -8.09 3.92 18.55
N ILE A 620 -8.70 3.00 19.30
CA ILE A 620 -9.72 2.05 18.79
C ILE A 620 -10.91 2.82 18.22
N SER A 621 -11.37 3.86 18.92
CA SER A 621 -12.48 4.71 18.47
C SER A 621 -12.15 5.42 17.16
N LYS A 622 -10.94 5.97 17.03
CA LYS A 622 -10.46 6.60 15.80
C LYS A 622 -10.42 5.63 14.63
N GLN A 623 -9.93 4.41 14.86
CA GLN A 623 -9.88 3.38 13.82
C GLN A 623 -11.28 2.95 13.38
N ILE A 624 -12.20 2.70 14.32
CA ILE A 624 -13.60 2.35 14.01
C ILE A 624 -14.28 3.48 13.23
N VAL A 625 -14.13 4.73 13.67
CA VAL A 625 -14.70 5.89 12.99
C VAL A 625 -14.16 6.02 11.56
N ASN A 626 -12.84 5.85 11.36
CA ASN A 626 -12.24 5.87 10.02
C ASN A 626 -12.80 4.74 9.12
N MET A 627 -13.01 3.55 9.68
CA MET A 627 -13.64 2.44 8.94
C MET A 627 -15.09 2.75 8.56
N MET A 628 -15.81 3.51 9.38
CA MET A 628 -17.18 3.98 9.12
C MET A 628 -17.22 5.27 8.26
N ASN A 629 -16.16 5.54 7.49
CA ASN A 629 -16.00 6.73 6.64
C ASN A 629 -16.19 8.06 7.38
N GLY A 630 -15.80 8.09 8.65
CA GLY A 630 -15.97 9.22 9.55
C GLY A 630 -14.66 9.92 9.92
N LYS A 631 -14.77 10.94 10.77
CA LYS A 631 -13.64 11.63 11.41
C LYS A 631 -13.92 11.81 12.90
N ILE A 632 -12.91 11.66 13.75
CA ILE A 632 -12.97 11.95 15.20
C ILE A 632 -12.00 13.07 15.57
N TRP A 633 -12.38 13.96 16.48
CA TRP A 633 -11.53 15.04 17.01
C TRP A 633 -11.99 15.48 18.40
N VAL A 634 -11.25 16.41 19.02
CA VAL A 634 -11.56 16.98 20.33
C VAL A 634 -11.43 18.50 20.29
N GLU A 635 -12.27 19.18 21.06
CA GLU A 635 -12.11 20.59 21.43
C GLU A 635 -12.12 20.66 22.95
N SER A 636 -11.07 21.21 23.56
CA SER A 636 -10.94 21.21 25.01
C SER A 636 -10.17 22.41 25.51
N MET A 637 -10.50 22.85 26.74
CA MET A 637 -9.78 23.89 27.45
C MET A 637 -9.54 23.43 28.89
N GLU A 638 -8.29 23.49 29.34
CA GLU A 638 -7.90 23.08 30.68
C GLU A 638 -8.72 23.82 31.76
N GLY A 639 -9.28 23.06 32.69
CA GLY A 639 -10.16 23.52 33.76
C GLY A 639 -11.61 23.83 33.36
N LYS A 640 -11.99 23.69 32.07
CA LYS A 640 -13.35 23.98 31.59
C LYS A 640 -14.09 22.79 30.98
N GLY A 641 -13.43 21.63 30.86
CA GLY A 641 -13.99 20.42 30.25
C GLY A 641 -13.58 20.19 28.81
N SER A 642 -14.14 19.14 28.19
CA SER A 642 -13.81 18.72 26.82
C SER A 642 -15.07 18.38 26.02
N SER A 643 -14.99 18.52 24.70
CA SER A 643 -15.99 18.05 23.76
C SER A 643 -15.32 17.15 22.72
N PHE A 644 -15.64 15.87 22.75
CA PHE A 644 -15.20 14.89 21.76
C PHE A 644 -16.25 14.77 20.68
N TYR A 645 -15.82 14.90 19.43
CA TYR A 645 -16.71 14.86 18.27
C TYR A 645 -16.34 13.70 17.37
N PHE A 646 -17.33 13.03 16.80
CA PHE A 646 -17.10 12.16 15.66
C PHE A 646 -18.24 12.20 14.65
N THR A 647 -17.89 12.05 13.38
CA THR A 647 -18.85 11.86 12.29
C THR A 647 -18.88 10.41 11.85
N ILE A 648 -20.02 9.94 11.37
CA ILE A 648 -20.16 8.66 10.65
C ILE A 648 -21.14 8.84 9.49
N GLU A 649 -20.93 8.06 8.43
CA GLU A 649 -21.88 7.97 7.33
C GLU A 649 -22.73 6.72 7.49
N LEU A 650 -24.06 6.88 7.46
CA LEU A 650 -25.02 5.79 7.55
C LEU A 650 -26.02 5.88 6.40
N LYS A 651 -26.46 4.74 5.88
CA LYS A 651 -27.54 4.72 4.87
C LYS A 651 -28.88 4.80 5.59
N THR A 652 -29.83 5.58 5.07
CA THR A 652 -31.19 5.60 5.60
C THR A 652 -31.90 4.30 5.22
N ALA A 653 -32.28 3.49 6.20
CA ALA A 653 -33.06 2.29 5.95
C ALA A 653 -34.54 2.69 5.76
N PHE A 654 -35.15 2.28 4.65
CA PHE A 654 -36.59 2.40 4.46
C PHE A 654 -37.28 1.25 5.20
N GLN A 655 -38.19 1.56 6.13
CA GLN A 655 -39.25 0.63 6.48
C GLN A 655 -40.62 1.17 6.04
N PRO A 656 -41.51 0.29 5.53
CA PRO A 656 -42.90 0.62 5.35
C PRO A 656 -43.48 0.92 6.74
N ILE A 657 -44.03 2.11 6.90
CA ILE A 657 -44.77 2.53 8.08
C ILE A 657 -45.74 1.40 8.44
N PRO A 658 -45.59 0.70 9.58
CA PRO A 658 -46.65 -0.16 10.06
C PRO A 658 -47.88 0.73 10.22
N GLN A 659 -49.00 0.33 9.61
CA GLN A 659 -50.29 1.03 9.63
C GLN A 659 -50.93 1.15 11.03
N THR A 660 -50.13 1.10 12.10
CA THR A 660 -50.47 1.37 13.49
C THR A 660 -50.06 2.77 13.96
N THR A 661 -49.42 3.59 13.12
CA THR A 661 -49.19 5.04 13.41
C THR A 661 -50.48 5.85 13.55
N THR A 662 -51.64 5.26 13.24
CA THR A 662 -52.98 5.82 13.52
C THR A 662 -53.32 6.00 15.01
N ARG A 663 -52.46 5.64 15.97
CA ARG A 663 -52.65 5.97 17.40
C ARG A 663 -51.88 7.19 17.92
N LEU A 664 -50.95 7.76 17.16
CA LEU A 664 -50.01 8.79 17.65
C LEU A 664 -50.44 10.25 17.39
N LYS A 665 -51.69 10.58 17.77
CA LYS A 665 -52.09 11.96 18.15
C LYS A 665 -52.34 12.02 19.66
N THR A 666 -51.46 11.43 20.46
CA THR A 666 -51.80 11.04 21.84
C THR A 666 -51.64 12.16 22.89
N LEU A 667 -50.86 13.23 22.61
CA LEU A 667 -50.64 14.35 23.55
C LEU A 667 -51.03 15.73 22.99
N LYS A 668 -51.72 15.78 21.84
CA LYS A 668 -52.03 17.05 21.17
C LYS A 668 -52.94 17.92 22.05
N GLY A 669 -52.40 19.06 22.50
CA GLY A 669 -53.13 20.02 23.35
C GLY A 669 -53.04 19.76 24.86
N ILE A 670 -52.25 18.77 25.29
CA ILE A 670 -52.03 18.50 26.71
C ILE A 670 -51.01 19.50 27.28
N HIS A 671 -51.38 20.20 28.35
CA HIS A 671 -50.50 21.12 29.06
C HIS A 671 -49.60 20.36 30.05
N VAL A 672 -48.29 20.41 29.85
CA VAL A 672 -47.28 19.71 30.66
C VAL A 672 -46.38 20.72 31.35
N LEU A 673 -46.16 20.55 32.65
CA LEU A 673 -45.16 21.33 33.41
C LEU A 673 -43.91 20.47 33.64
N VAL A 674 -42.75 20.97 33.28
CA VAL A 674 -41.44 20.35 33.57
C VAL A 674 -40.72 21.19 34.62
N VAL A 675 -40.39 20.56 35.75
CA VAL A 675 -39.71 21.19 36.89
C VAL A 675 -38.40 20.42 37.14
N ASP A 676 -37.27 21.01 36.77
CA ASP A 676 -35.93 20.42 36.91
C ASP A 676 -34.91 21.57 37.04
N ASP A 677 -33.91 21.45 37.92
CA ASP A 677 -32.91 22.51 38.10
C ASP A 677 -31.90 22.56 36.95
N ASN A 678 -31.65 21.43 36.28
CA ASN A 678 -30.75 21.32 35.15
C ASN A 678 -31.41 21.84 33.85
N ALA A 679 -30.82 22.90 33.27
CA ALA A 679 -31.33 23.53 32.05
C ALA A 679 -31.34 22.61 30.83
N THR A 680 -30.36 21.72 30.71
CA THR A 680 -30.24 20.77 29.60
C THR A 680 -31.31 19.68 29.70
N ASN A 681 -31.62 19.17 30.90
CA ASN A 681 -32.74 18.25 31.11
C ASN A 681 -34.07 18.87 30.69
N ARG A 682 -34.32 20.13 31.09
CA ARG A 682 -35.55 20.84 30.71
C ARG A 682 -35.68 20.98 29.20
N LEU A 683 -34.60 21.36 28.51
CA LEU A 683 -34.56 21.47 27.05
C LEU A 683 -34.87 20.13 26.37
N ILE A 684 -34.23 19.04 26.80
CA ILE A 684 -34.44 17.69 26.24
C ILE A 684 -35.89 17.26 26.41
N LEU A 685 -36.46 17.40 27.62
CA LEU A 685 -37.85 17.02 27.89
C LEU A 685 -38.84 17.91 27.12
N MET A 686 -38.58 19.22 27.02
CA MET A 686 -39.39 20.15 26.24
C MET A 686 -39.43 19.75 24.77
N GLU A 687 -38.29 19.50 24.14
CA GLU A 687 -38.23 19.07 22.73
C GLU A 687 -38.95 17.73 22.51
N GLN A 688 -38.73 16.75 23.37
CA GLN A 688 -39.38 15.44 23.27
C GLN A 688 -40.90 15.53 23.40
N LEU A 689 -41.40 16.20 24.45
CA LEU A 689 -42.84 16.36 24.70
C LEU A 689 -43.51 17.20 23.60
N SER A 690 -42.86 18.26 23.14
CA SER A 690 -43.35 19.11 22.04
C SER A 690 -43.43 18.33 20.73
N SER A 691 -42.48 17.43 20.46
CA SER A 691 -42.51 16.54 19.28
C SER A 691 -43.73 15.60 19.26
N TRP A 692 -44.28 15.30 20.45
CA TRP A 692 -45.51 14.52 20.60
C TRP A 692 -46.79 15.38 20.62
N GLY A 693 -46.67 16.70 20.51
CA GLY A 693 -47.77 17.66 20.42
C GLY A 693 -48.23 18.28 21.75
N ALA A 694 -47.49 18.09 22.84
CA ALA A 694 -47.78 18.70 24.13
C ALA A 694 -47.42 20.20 24.16
N ILE A 695 -48.11 20.96 25.01
CA ILE A 695 -47.80 22.37 25.30
C ILE A 695 -47.00 22.38 26.60
N VAL A 696 -45.69 22.61 26.51
CA VAL A 696 -44.77 22.47 27.65
C VAL A 696 -44.45 23.83 28.26
N LYS A 697 -44.56 23.96 29.58
CA LYS A 697 -43.96 25.06 30.36
C LYS A 697 -42.82 24.49 31.19
N GLU A 698 -41.67 25.15 31.16
CA GLU A 698 -40.48 24.76 31.94
C GLU A 698 -40.19 25.77 33.04
N VAL A 699 -39.73 25.29 34.19
CA VAL A 699 -39.35 26.09 35.36
C VAL A 699 -38.16 25.45 36.06
N SER A 700 -37.34 26.26 36.74
CA SER A 700 -36.04 25.81 37.26
C SER A 700 -36.02 25.44 38.75
N SER A 701 -37.15 25.54 39.46
CA SER A 701 -37.21 25.20 40.88
C SER A 701 -38.62 24.79 41.32
N GLY A 702 -38.69 24.04 42.43
CA GLY A 702 -39.96 23.64 43.03
C GLY A 702 -40.90 24.81 43.32
N ARG A 703 -40.37 25.93 43.80
CA ARG A 703 -41.14 27.15 44.10
C ARG A 703 -41.76 27.77 42.84
N GLN A 704 -40.98 27.92 41.77
CA GLN A 704 -41.50 28.37 40.48
C GLN A 704 -42.52 27.38 39.91
N GLY A 705 -42.35 26.08 40.17
CA GLY A 705 -43.32 25.05 39.84
C GLY A 705 -44.67 25.28 40.51
N ILE A 706 -44.69 25.56 41.81
CA ILE A 706 -45.92 25.87 42.56
C ILE A 706 -46.59 27.15 42.01
N GLU A 707 -45.81 28.23 41.83
CA GLU A 707 -46.31 29.50 41.25
C GLU A 707 -46.88 29.30 39.83
N ALA A 708 -46.23 28.47 39.02
CA ALA A 708 -46.71 28.15 37.67
C ALA A 708 -48.03 27.36 37.70
N ILE A 709 -48.19 26.42 38.64
CA ILE A 709 -49.43 25.66 38.84
C ILE A 709 -50.57 26.61 39.26
N GLU A 710 -50.31 27.55 40.18
CA GLU A 710 -51.31 28.53 40.63
C GLU A 710 -51.74 29.49 39.51
N SER A 711 -50.78 30.05 38.77
CA SER A 711 -51.06 30.91 37.61
C SER A 711 -51.90 30.17 36.57
N ALA A 712 -51.48 28.96 36.17
CA ALA A 712 -52.18 28.16 35.17
C ALA A 712 -53.63 27.82 35.58
N LYS A 713 -53.86 27.63 36.89
CA LYS A 713 -55.21 27.43 37.44
C LYS A 713 -56.07 28.69 37.36
N ASN A 714 -55.51 29.85 37.69
CA ASN A 714 -56.21 31.14 37.62
C ASN A 714 -56.53 31.54 36.17
N ASP A 715 -55.65 31.18 35.23
CA ASP A 715 -55.79 31.46 33.79
C ASP A 715 -56.71 30.46 33.06
N GLY A 716 -57.31 29.50 33.78
CA GLY A 716 -58.23 28.50 33.21
C GLY A 716 -57.56 27.37 32.41
N ASN A 717 -56.22 27.28 32.41
CA ASN A 717 -55.43 26.30 31.65
C ASN A 717 -54.55 25.44 32.58
N PRO A 718 -55.13 24.62 33.48
CA PRO A 718 -54.35 23.83 34.43
C PRO A 718 -53.49 22.77 33.73
N PHE A 719 -52.31 22.50 34.28
CA PHE A 719 -51.46 21.41 33.79
C PHE A 719 -52.13 20.06 34.03
N GLU A 720 -52.05 19.17 33.05
CA GLU A 720 -52.60 17.82 33.16
C GLU A 720 -51.56 16.81 33.62
N LEU A 721 -50.28 17.08 33.31
CA LEU A 721 -49.12 16.29 33.65
C LEU A 721 -48.01 17.19 34.20
N ILE A 722 -47.35 16.74 35.25
CA ILE A 722 -46.18 17.41 35.84
C ILE A 722 -45.04 16.39 35.86
N LEU A 723 -43.93 16.70 35.18
CA LEU A 723 -42.65 16.01 35.33
C LEU A 723 -41.81 16.78 36.34
N LEU A 724 -41.42 16.11 37.43
CA LEU A 724 -40.82 16.75 38.58
C LEU A 724 -39.53 16.05 38.98
N ASP A 725 -38.41 16.77 39.00
CA ASP A 725 -37.16 16.22 39.51
C ASP A 725 -37.25 15.97 41.02
N SER A 726 -36.82 14.78 41.44
CA SER A 726 -36.70 14.40 42.85
C SER A 726 -35.69 15.25 43.60
N ARG A 727 -34.58 15.67 42.96
CA ARG A 727 -33.47 16.37 43.63
C ARG A 727 -33.27 17.75 43.02
N MET A 728 -33.76 18.77 43.71
CA MET A 728 -33.52 20.17 43.35
C MET A 728 -32.99 20.94 44.57
N PRO A 729 -32.18 22.00 44.36
CA PRO A 729 -31.75 22.89 45.43
C PRO A 729 -32.94 23.56 46.14
N GLU A 730 -32.76 23.87 47.42
CA GLU A 730 -33.74 24.54 48.31
C GLU A 730 -35.00 23.71 48.63
N MET A 731 -35.72 23.23 47.61
CA MET A 731 -36.96 22.47 47.73
C MET A 731 -36.93 21.26 46.81
N ASP A 732 -36.89 20.06 47.41
CA ASP A 732 -36.86 18.80 46.66
C ASP A 732 -38.22 18.48 45.99
N GLY A 733 -38.22 17.50 45.08
CA GLY A 733 -39.42 17.13 44.33
C GLY A 733 -40.55 16.58 45.20
N LEU A 734 -40.22 15.87 46.28
CA LEU A 734 -41.24 15.31 47.17
C LEU A 734 -41.94 16.41 47.98
N GLU A 735 -41.17 17.38 48.47
CA GLU A 735 -41.68 18.54 49.18
C GLU A 735 -42.47 19.46 48.25
N THR A 736 -42.01 19.65 47.02
CA THR A 736 -42.75 20.37 45.97
C THR A 736 -44.12 19.74 45.73
N ALA A 737 -44.17 18.42 45.54
CA ALA A 737 -45.42 17.69 45.35
C ALA A 737 -46.34 17.78 46.58
N ARG A 738 -45.77 17.74 47.79
CA ARG A 738 -46.51 17.86 49.06
C ARG A 738 -47.15 19.24 49.24
N GLN A 739 -46.42 20.31 48.95
CA GLN A 739 -46.94 21.67 49.05
C GLN A 739 -47.99 21.95 47.97
N ALA A 740 -47.72 21.54 46.73
CA ALA A 740 -48.69 21.64 45.64
C ALA A 740 -49.99 20.86 45.94
N GLY A 741 -49.89 19.69 46.58
CA GLY A 741 -51.03 18.87 46.99
C GLY A 741 -51.83 19.45 48.17
N ARG A 742 -51.17 20.09 49.14
CA ARG A 742 -51.83 20.68 50.33
C ARG A 742 -52.62 21.96 50.01
N GLN A 743 -52.12 22.80 49.10
CA GLN A 743 -52.76 24.08 48.77
C GLN A 743 -53.97 23.95 47.81
N ASN A 744 -54.07 22.85 47.04
CA ASN A 744 -55.02 22.75 45.93
C ASN A 744 -56.10 21.67 46.05
N GLY A 745 -56.16 20.94 47.16
CA GLY A 745 -57.09 19.83 47.34
C GLY A 745 -56.69 18.60 46.52
N ILE A 746 -57.10 17.43 47.00
CA ILE A 746 -56.64 16.12 46.52
C ILE A 746 -56.96 15.91 45.02
N LEU A 747 -55.89 15.91 44.20
CA LEU A 747 -55.70 15.20 42.92
C LEU A 747 -56.52 15.63 41.68
N LYS A 748 -56.00 16.59 40.90
CA LYS A 748 -56.29 16.73 39.44
C LYS A 748 -55.07 16.59 38.52
N HIS A 749 -53.85 16.67 39.07
CA HIS A 749 -52.59 16.63 38.33
C HIS A 749 -51.99 15.23 38.39
N THR A 750 -51.55 14.72 37.25
CA THR A 750 -50.75 13.50 37.17
C THR A 750 -49.28 13.88 37.37
N ILE A 751 -48.67 13.50 38.50
CA ILE A 751 -47.25 13.78 38.77
C ILE A 751 -46.40 12.54 38.48
N ILE A 752 -45.37 12.69 37.65
CA ILE A 752 -44.33 11.68 37.42
C ILE A 752 -43.02 12.25 37.96
N MET A 753 -42.37 11.50 38.86
CA MET A 753 -41.11 11.94 39.47
C MET A 753 -39.91 11.41 38.69
N LEU A 754 -38.93 12.27 38.41
CA LEU A 754 -37.66 11.91 37.79
C LEU A 754 -36.60 11.73 38.88
N THR A 755 -35.94 10.57 38.93
CA THR A 755 -34.96 10.25 39.99
C THR A 755 -33.68 9.65 39.44
N SER A 756 -32.55 9.95 40.09
CA SER A 756 -31.24 9.36 39.77
C SER A 756 -30.91 8.13 40.66
N ASP A 757 -31.81 7.71 41.57
CA ASP A 757 -31.57 6.62 42.53
C ASP A 757 -32.68 5.56 42.54
N GLU A 758 -32.34 4.32 42.18
CA GLU A 758 -33.26 3.17 42.19
C GLU A 758 -33.78 2.83 43.59
N ARG A 759 -33.02 3.16 44.65
CA ARG A 759 -33.36 2.80 46.04
C ARG A 759 -34.43 3.71 46.66
N SER A 760 -34.76 4.82 45.99
CA SER A 760 -35.69 5.85 46.47
C SER A 760 -37.17 5.55 46.18
N ARG A 761 -37.50 4.39 45.61
CA ARG A 761 -38.89 3.91 45.37
C ARG A 761 -39.61 3.52 46.68
N ASP A 762 -39.73 4.46 47.61
CA ASP A 762 -40.52 4.30 48.84
C ASP A 762 -42.02 4.47 48.47
N ILE A 763 -42.56 3.48 47.73
CA ILE A 763 -43.87 3.48 47.06
C ILE A 763 -45.03 3.87 48.00
N SER A 764 -44.88 3.59 49.30
CA SER A 764 -45.87 3.86 50.34
C SER A 764 -46.06 5.35 50.62
N LYS A 765 -44.98 6.15 50.64
CA LYS A 765 -45.04 7.61 50.90
C LYS A 765 -45.40 8.41 49.65
N ALA A 766 -45.14 7.85 48.47
CA ALA A 766 -45.36 8.49 47.18
C ALA A 766 -46.84 8.69 46.83
N ARG A 767 -47.67 7.69 47.14
CA ARG A 767 -49.12 7.71 46.81
C ARG A 767 -49.91 8.68 47.68
N GLU A 768 -49.50 8.91 48.93
CA GLU A 768 -50.12 9.89 49.84
C GLU A 768 -49.97 11.34 49.34
N VAL A 769 -48.96 11.59 48.49
CA VAL A 769 -48.60 12.92 47.96
C VAL A 769 -49.05 13.10 46.50
N GLY A 770 -49.66 12.07 45.88
CA GLY A 770 -50.18 12.14 44.52
C GLY A 770 -49.17 11.86 43.40
N ILE A 771 -48.03 11.25 43.71
CA ILE A 771 -47.06 10.78 42.72
C ILE A 771 -47.57 9.47 42.11
N MET A 772 -47.74 9.47 40.79
CA MET A 772 -48.31 8.34 40.05
C MET A 772 -47.26 7.31 39.63
N ASP A 773 -46.07 7.76 39.24
CA ASP A 773 -44.98 6.89 38.79
C ASP A 773 -43.60 7.57 38.92
N TYR A 774 -42.55 6.78 38.72
CA TYR A 774 -41.15 7.20 38.78
C TYR A 774 -40.41 6.83 37.48
N LEU A 775 -39.56 7.74 37.00
CA LEU A 775 -38.64 7.49 35.89
C LEU A 775 -37.20 7.68 36.34
N ILE A 776 -36.33 6.78 35.91
CA ILE A 776 -34.90 6.83 36.23
C ILE A 776 -34.18 7.66 35.16
N LYS A 777 -33.29 8.58 35.58
CA LYS A 777 -32.41 9.32 34.67
C LYS A 777 -31.25 8.42 34.16
N PRO A 778 -30.75 8.55 32.92
CA PRO A 778 -31.31 9.33 31.83
C PRO A 778 -32.65 8.74 31.37
N VAL A 779 -33.65 9.62 31.23
CA VAL A 779 -35.02 9.22 30.90
C VAL A 779 -35.09 8.70 29.46
N LYS A 780 -35.41 7.43 29.28
CA LYS A 780 -35.55 6.81 27.95
C LYS A 780 -36.81 7.29 27.24
N HIS A 781 -36.72 7.50 25.94
CA HIS A 781 -37.83 8.04 25.14
C HIS A 781 -39.09 7.17 25.23
N GLU A 782 -38.93 5.85 25.14
CA GLU A 782 -40.05 4.91 25.11
C GLU A 782 -40.67 4.70 26.50
N GLU A 783 -39.84 4.66 27.56
CA GLU A 783 -40.29 4.56 28.95
C GLU A 783 -41.08 5.81 29.39
N LEU A 784 -40.59 7.01 29.02
CA LEU A 784 -41.31 8.27 29.25
C LEU A 784 -42.67 8.26 28.56
N LYS A 785 -42.69 7.89 27.28
CA LYS A 785 -43.92 7.84 26.47
C LYS A 785 -44.95 6.87 27.05
N GLU A 786 -44.52 5.65 27.41
CA GLU A 786 -45.40 4.66 28.02
C GLU A 786 -45.94 5.12 29.37
N THR A 787 -45.08 5.71 30.21
CA THR A 787 -45.46 6.16 31.55
C THR A 787 -46.47 7.28 31.48
N ILE A 788 -46.26 8.24 30.58
CA ILE A 788 -47.24 9.31 30.31
C ILE A 788 -48.55 8.73 29.79
N GLN A 789 -48.52 7.80 28.83
CA GLN A 789 -49.73 7.18 28.29
C GLN A 789 -50.50 6.40 29.37
N LYS A 790 -49.82 5.62 30.21
CA LYS A 790 -50.42 4.89 31.33
C LYS A 790 -51.04 5.86 32.34
N ALA A 791 -50.34 6.95 32.64
CA ALA A 791 -50.77 7.92 33.64
C ALA A 791 -51.96 8.77 33.16
N LEU A 792 -52.06 9.06 31.86
CA LEU A 792 -53.22 9.70 31.25
C LEU A 792 -54.40 8.74 31.03
N ALA A 793 -54.15 7.48 30.66
CA ALA A 793 -55.20 6.48 30.43
C ALA A 793 -55.95 6.09 31.72
N LYS A 794 -55.27 6.07 32.87
CA LYS A 794 -55.90 5.84 34.19
C LYS A 794 -56.93 6.93 34.57
N LYS A 795 -56.88 8.11 33.95
CA LYS A 795 -57.86 9.20 34.14
C LYS A 795 -59.17 8.96 33.38
N ILE A 796 -59.15 8.09 32.36
CA ILE A 796 -60.30 7.84 31.45
C ILE A 796 -61.15 6.64 31.89
N ASN A 797 -60.60 5.69 32.65
CA ASN A 797 -61.31 4.47 33.08
C ASN A 797 -61.46 4.37 34.61
N ASN A 798 -62.50 5.00 35.17
CA ASN A 798 -63.06 4.61 36.46
C ASN A 798 -63.91 3.33 36.26
N ILE A 799 -63.26 2.17 36.26
CA ILE A 799 -63.92 0.86 36.45
C ILE A 799 -63.16 0.15 37.58
N PRO A 800 -63.84 -0.36 38.62
CA PRO A 800 -63.17 -0.99 39.75
C PRO A 800 -62.49 -2.29 39.30
N GLN A 801 -61.16 -2.26 39.19
CA GLN A 801 -60.38 -3.48 38.98
C GLN A 801 -60.16 -4.17 40.33
N ARG A 802 -60.91 -5.26 40.47
CA ARG A 802 -60.67 -6.44 41.32
C ARG A 802 -59.20 -6.64 41.65
N ASP A 803 -58.92 -6.83 42.93
CA ASP A 803 -57.65 -7.27 43.49
C ASP A 803 -56.99 -8.35 42.63
N GLN A 804 -55.94 -7.97 41.90
CA GLN A 804 -54.86 -8.90 41.61
C GLN A 804 -53.86 -8.75 42.75
N GLN A 805 -54.11 -9.57 43.77
CA GLN A 805 -53.12 -9.99 44.75
C GLN A 805 -51.78 -10.19 44.05
N SER A 806 -50.81 -9.40 44.51
CA SER A 806 -49.39 -9.65 44.35
C SER A 806 -49.13 -11.14 44.55
N SER A 807 -48.86 -11.84 43.45
CA SER A 807 -48.19 -13.12 43.52
C SER A 807 -46.86 -12.87 44.21
N LYS A 808 -46.74 -13.33 45.46
CA LYS A 808 -45.44 -13.72 46.02
C LYS A 808 -44.68 -14.46 44.91
N PRO A 809 -43.38 -14.25 44.71
CA PRO A 809 -42.63 -15.08 43.80
C PRO A 809 -42.82 -16.53 44.29
N SER A 810 -43.59 -17.29 43.52
CA SER A 810 -43.65 -18.74 43.67
C SER A 810 -42.22 -19.21 43.65
N GLU A 811 -41.76 -19.88 44.70
CA GLU A 811 -40.58 -20.71 44.60
C GLU A 811 -40.75 -21.59 43.36
N ILE A 812 -39.96 -21.30 42.33
CA ILE A 812 -39.97 -22.07 41.09
C ILE A 812 -39.53 -23.47 41.53
N LYS A 813 -40.44 -24.44 41.48
CA LYS A 813 -40.07 -25.85 41.57
C LYS A 813 -39.29 -26.19 40.30
N ILE A 814 -38.00 -25.88 40.29
CA ILE A 814 -37.09 -26.25 39.21
C ILE A 814 -37.08 -27.77 39.16
N LYS A 815 -37.53 -28.35 38.04
CA LYS A 815 -37.43 -29.79 37.81
C LYS A 815 -35.93 -30.16 37.77
N PRO A 816 -35.48 -31.19 38.51
CA PRO A 816 -34.11 -31.64 38.45
C PRO A 816 -33.78 -32.06 37.00
N LEU A 817 -32.67 -31.56 36.45
CA LEU A 817 -32.15 -31.91 35.13
C LEU A 817 -30.88 -32.72 35.31
N LYS A 818 -30.65 -33.71 34.45
CA LYS A 818 -29.37 -34.40 34.32
C LYS A 818 -28.54 -33.73 33.23
N ILE A 819 -27.48 -33.02 33.63
CA ILE A 819 -26.68 -32.15 32.78
C ILE A 819 -25.30 -32.78 32.56
N LEU A 820 -24.91 -33.00 31.31
CA LEU A 820 -23.54 -33.38 30.94
C LEU A 820 -22.73 -32.11 30.64
N VAL A 821 -21.60 -31.93 31.30
CA VAL A 821 -20.69 -30.80 31.07
C VAL A 821 -19.38 -31.33 30.51
N VAL A 822 -19.00 -30.88 29.33
CA VAL A 822 -17.80 -31.29 28.61
C VAL A 822 -16.91 -30.07 28.43
N ASP A 823 -15.78 -30.04 29.13
CA ASP A 823 -14.81 -28.95 29.11
C ASP A 823 -13.44 -29.54 29.48
N ASP A 824 -12.37 -29.15 28.78
CA ASP A 824 -11.03 -29.71 29.03
C ASP A 824 -10.36 -29.08 30.25
N ALA A 825 -10.70 -27.83 30.59
CA ALA A 825 -10.16 -27.15 31.75
C ALA A 825 -10.88 -27.58 33.04
N ASP A 826 -10.11 -28.14 33.98
CA ASP A 826 -10.58 -28.59 35.30
C ASP A 826 -11.24 -27.44 36.08
N GLU A 827 -10.73 -26.22 35.94
CA GLU A 827 -11.23 -25.02 36.59
C GLU A 827 -12.62 -24.61 36.07
N ASN A 828 -12.84 -24.69 34.76
CA ASN A 828 -14.15 -24.40 34.15
C ASN A 828 -15.20 -25.40 34.63
N ARG A 829 -14.86 -26.70 34.63
CA ARG A 829 -15.73 -27.76 35.17
C ARG A 829 -16.05 -27.52 36.63
N PHE A 830 -15.06 -27.11 37.43
CA PHE A 830 -15.26 -26.78 38.84
C PHE A 830 -16.21 -25.59 39.04
N VAL A 831 -16.02 -24.49 38.30
CA VAL A 831 -16.87 -23.29 38.38
C VAL A 831 -18.31 -23.61 38.00
N ILE A 832 -18.54 -24.33 36.89
CA ILE A 832 -19.89 -24.74 36.47
C ILE A 832 -20.54 -25.62 37.55
N LYS A 833 -19.80 -26.58 38.11
CA LYS A 833 -20.29 -27.41 39.22
C LYS A 833 -20.69 -26.58 40.43
N ALA A 834 -19.87 -25.59 40.78
CA ALA A 834 -20.09 -24.75 41.94
C ALA A 834 -21.30 -23.82 41.75
N TYR A 835 -21.48 -23.24 40.56
CA TYR A 835 -22.65 -22.43 40.21
C TYR A 835 -23.96 -23.18 40.34
N LEU A 836 -23.97 -24.47 39.99
CA LEU A 836 -25.16 -25.32 39.99
C LEU A 836 -25.34 -26.13 41.28
N LYS A 837 -24.39 -26.10 42.23
CA LYS A 837 -24.39 -26.89 43.48
C LYS A 837 -25.61 -26.64 44.38
N SER A 838 -26.20 -25.44 44.30
CA SER A 838 -27.37 -25.03 45.09
C SER A 838 -28.72 -25.31 44.41
N LEU A 839 -28.69 -25.90 43.21
CA LEU A 839 -29.86 -26.25 42.42
C LEU A 839 -30.05 -27.78 42.40
N PRO A 840 -31.28 -28.28 42.17
CA PRO A 840 -31.58 -29.71 42.22
C PRO A 840 -31.05 -30.52 41.01
N HIS A 841 -30.09 -30.02 40.23
CA HIS A 841 -29.60 -30.68 39.02
C HIS A 841 -28.56 -31.78 39.32
N GLU A 842 -28.61 -32.89 38.57
CA GLU A 842 -27.59 -33.93 38.56
C GLU A 842 -26.55 -33.58 37.49
N ILE A 843 -25.28 -33.42 37.87
CA ILE A 843 -24.24 -32.94 36.96
C ILE A 843 -23.20 -34.01 36.76
N GLU A 844 -22.94 -34.35 35.51
CA GLU A 844 -21.86 -35.23 35.12
C GLU A 844 -20.82 -34.51 34.27
N MET A 845 -19.55 -34.81 34.52
CA MET A 845 -18.41 -34.11 33.90
C MET A 845 -17.69 -35.03 32.91
N ALA A 846 -17.15 -34.45 31.84
CA ALA A 846 -16.25 -35.12 30.89
C ALA A 846 -15.09 -34.19 30.53
N GLU A 847 -13.88 -34.75 30.41
CA GLU A 847 -12.66 -33.97 30.18
C GLU A 847 -12.36 -33.69 28.70
N ASN A 848 -13.12 -34.25 27.75
CA ASN A 848 -13.00 -33.95 26.32
C ASN A 848 -14.23 -34.45 25.55
N GLY A 849 -14.35 -34.07 24.27
CA GLY A 849 -15.46 -34.44 23.40
C GLY A 849 -15.67 -35.95 23.22
N GLN A 850 -14.61 -36.77 23.26
CA GLN A 850 -14.71 -38.22 23.10
C GLN A 850 -15.30 -38.88 24.36
N ILE A 851 -14.88 -38.44 25.54
CA ILE A 851 -15.44 -38.91 26.82
C ILE A 851 -16.89 -38.43 26.95
N GLY A 852 -17.17 -37.19 26.56
CA GLY A 852 -18.52 -36.64 26.52
C GLY A 852 -19.45 -37.46 25.63
N LEU A 853 -19.00 -37.78 24.40
CA LEU A 853 -19.74 -38.64 23.48
C LEU A 853 -19.98 -40.03 24.06
N ASN A 854 -18.96 -40.67 24.64
CA ASN A 854 -19.09 -42.00 25.24
C ASN A 854 -20.12 -42.01 26.37
N LYS A 855 -20.10 -41.00 27.25
CA LYS A 855 -21.09 -40.86 28.33
C LYS A 855 -22.49 -40.61 27.79
N TYR A 856 -22.63 -39.77 26.78
CA TYR A 856 -23.92 -39.49 26.15
C TYR A 856 -24.55 -40.76 25.53
N MET A 857 -23.73 -41.67 24.99
CA MET A 857 -24.21 -42.93 24.43
C MET A 857 -24.64 -43.96 25.50
N THR A 858 -24.08 -43.90 26.72
CA THR A 858 -24.33 -44.92 27.76
C THR A 858 -25.48 -44.56 28.70
N GLN A 859 -25.86 -43.29 28.80
CA GLN A 859 -26.94 -42.85 29.69
C GLN A 859 -27.68 -41.60 29.15
N PRO A 860 -28.95 -41.39 29.53
CA PRO A 860 -29.70 -40.22 29.09
C PRO A 860 -29.27 -38.96 29.84
N PHE A 861 -29.26 -37.83 29.13
CA PHE A 861 -29.08 -36.48 29.67
C PHE A 861 -30.23 -35.59 29.17
N ASP A 862 -30.60 -34.59 29.96
CA ASP A 862 -31.61 -33.60 29.59
C ASP A 862 -30.98 -32.40 28.86
N ILE A 863 -29.73 -32.05 29.18
CA ILE A 863 -28.96 -30.97 28.56
C ILE A 863 -27.48 -31.36 28.50
N VAL A 864 -26.79 -30.93 27.44
CA VAL A 864 -25.33 -30.98 27.34
C VAL A 864 -24.76 -29.57 27.26
N LEU A 865 -23.82 -29.21 28.14
CA LEU A 865 -22.95 -28.05 27.99
C LEU A 865 -21.64 -28.52 27.35
N MET A 866 -21.31 -28.03 26.15
CA MET A 866 -20.20 -28.54 25.34
C MET A 866 -19.23 -27.43 25.01
N ASP A 867 -17.98 -27.51 25.48
CA ASP A 867 -16.92 -26.64 25.00
C ASP A 867 -16.59 -26.94 23.52
N MET A 868 -16.47 -25.90 22.71
CA MET A 868 -16.21 -26.05 21.27
C MET A 868 -14.75 -26.33 20.96
N GLN A 869 -13.82 -25.88 21.80
CA GLN A 869 -12.38 -26.01 21.58
C GLN A 869 -11.76 -26.89 22.66
N MET A 870 -11.58 -28.17 22.36
CA MET A 870 -10.98 -29.15 23.27
C MET A 870 -10.05 -30.10 22.51
N PRO A 871 -8.99 -30.63 23.16
CA PRO A 871 -8.12 -31.65 22.59
C PRO A 871 -8.84 -33.01 22.43
N VAL A 872 -8.22 -33.93 21.65
CA VAL A 872 -8.72 -35.29 21.32
C VAL A 872 -9.93 -35.28 20.39
N MET A 873 -11.02 -34.65 20.80
CA MET A 873 -12.21 -34.42 19.97
C MET A 873 -12.78 -33.06 20.35
N ASP A 874 -12.82 -32.17 19.36
CA ASP A 874 -13.42 -30.85 19.53
C ASP A 874 -14.95 -30.94 19.68
N GLY A 875 -15.56 -29.87 20.20
CA GLY A 875 -16.99 -29.83 20.47
C GLY A 875 -17.85 -29.85 19.21
N TYR A 876 -17.32 -29.41 18.07
CA TYR A 876 -18.03 -29.45 16.79
C TYR A 876 -18.22 -30.89 16.31
N ILE A 877 -17.14 -31.67 16.28
CA ILE A 877 -17.15 -33.09 15.92
C ILE A 877 -17.97 -33.89 16.94
N ALA A 878 -17.82 -33.60 18.23
CA ALA A 878 -18.61 -34.26 19.27
C ALA A 878 -20.12 -34.02 19.08
N THR A 879 -20.52 -32.77 18.80
CA THR A 879 -21.92 -32.41 18.54
C THR A 879 -22.47 -33.13 17.32
N GLN A 880 -21.73 -33.15 16.20
CA GLN A 880 -22.13 -33.86 14.98
C GLN A 880 -22.32 -35.36 15.24
N LYS A 881 -21.38 -35.99 15.95
CA LYS A 881 -21.47 -37.42 16.31
C LYS A 881 -22.64 -37.72 17.25
N ILE A 882 -22.92 -36.83 18.20
CA ILE A 882 -24.11 -36.94 19.07
C ILE A 882 -25.39 -36.90 18.22
N ARG A 883 -25.50 -35.95 17.28
CA ARG A 883 -26.67 -35.83 16.39
C ARG A 883 -26.84 -37.03 15.46
N GLU A 884 -25.76 -37.53 14.87
CA GLU A 884 -25.79 -38.76 14.08
C GLU A 884 -26.25 -39.97 14.89
N TRP A 885 -25.82 -40.07 16.15
CA TRP A 885 -26.23 -41.13 17.05
C TRP A 885 -27.70 -41.01 17.45
N ASP A 886 -28.16 -39.81 17.83
CA ASP A 886 -29.58 -39.53 18.14
C ASP A 886 -30.48 -39.95 16.97
N LYS A 887 -30.10 -39.59 15.73
CA LYS A 887 -30.82 -39.95 14.51
C LYS A 887 -30.84 -41.46 14.26
N LYS A 888 -29.71 -42.16 14.48
CA LYS A 888 -29.64 -43.64 14.36
C LYS A 888 -30.51 -44.35 15.39
N GLN A 889 -30.64 -43.79 16.59
CA GLN A 889 -31.44 -44.35 17.68
C GLN A 889 -32.91 -43.91 17.66
N GLY A 890 -33.29 -43.02 16.73
CA GLY A 890 -34.64 -42.44 16.69
C GLY A 890 -34.99 -41.62 17.94
N LYS A 891 -33.99 -41.11 18.66
CA LYS A 891 -34.19 -40.30 19.87
C LYS A 891 -34.51 -38.85 19.49
N LYS A 892 -35.28 -38.19 20.35
CA LYS A 892 -35.44 -36.74 20.32
C LYS A 892 -34.08 -36.10 20.64
N GLU A 893 -33.70 -35.08 19.88
CA GLU A 893 -32.43 -34.37 20.07
C GLU A 893 -32.37 -33.74 21.47
N THR A 894 -31.37 -34.12 22.25
CA THR A 894 -31.08 -33.47 23.53
C THR A 894 -30.51 -32.07 23.25
N PRO A 895 -30.97 -31.01 23.93
CA PRO A 895 -30.38 -29.68 23.79
C PRO A 895 -28.88 -29.68 24.09
N ILE A 896 -28.09 -29.15 23.15
CA ILE A 896 -26.63 -28.96 23.31
C ILE A 896 -26.36 -27.46 23.32
N ILE A 897 -25.84 -26.94 24.43
CA ILE A 897 -25.45 -25.55 24.59
C ILE A 897 -23.95 -25.45 24.38
N ALA A 898 -23.53 -24.75 23.32
CA ALA A 898 -22.12 -24.54 23.02
C ALA A 898 -21.48 -23.53 23.97
N LEU A 899 -20.40 -23.90 24.64
CA LEU A 899 -19.54 -22.98 25.39
C LEU A 899 -18.43 -22.51 24.44
N THR A 900 -18.45 -21.24 24.06
CA THR A 900 -17.50 -20.69 23.07
C THR A 900 -16.75 -19.49 23.62
N ALA A 901 -15.49 -19.34 23.25
CA ALA A 901 -14.66 -18.20 23.63
C ALA A 901 -15.02 -16.89 22.89
N HIS A 902 -15.85 -16.94 21.85
CA HIS A 902 -16.15 -15.79 21.01
C HIS A 902 -17.65 -15.55 20.89
N ALA A 903 -18.08 -14.31 21.17
CA ALA A 903 -19.46 -13.85 21.01
C ALA A 903 -19.79 -13.41 19.57
N LEU A 904 -18.94 -13.76 18.60
CA LEU A 904 -19.11 -13.36 17.19
C LEU A 904 -20.17 -14.24 16.51
N ARG A 905 -20.97 -13.63 15.63
CA ARG A 905 -22.08 -14.30 14.91
C ARG A 905 -21.61 -15.47 14.03
N GLU A 906 -20.39 -15.45 13.54
CA GLU A 906 -19.78 -16.54 12.74
C GLU A 906 -19.53 -17.79 13.57
N ASP A 907 -19.04 -17.64 14.80
CA ASP A 907 -18.85 -18.76 15.72
C ASP A 907 -20.21 -19.28 16.19
N ARG A 908 -21.19 -18.39 16.40
CA ARG A 908 -22.59 -18.80 16.62
C ARG A 908 -23.13 -19.64 15.47
N GLN A 909 -22.95 -19.21 14.22
CA GLN A 909 -23.45 -19.93 13.06
C GLN A 909 -22.78 -21.30 12.94
N LYS A 910 -21.46 -21.38 13.14
CA LYS A 910 -20.73 -22.65 13.17
C LYS A 910 -21.25 -23.61 14.24
N CYS A 911 -21.56 -23.12 15.44
CA CYS A 911 -22.15 -23.94 16.50
C CYS A 911 -23.54 -24.47 16.10
N LEU A 912 -24.38 -23.61 15.52
CA LEU A 912 -25.71 -24.01 15.05
C LEU A 912 -25.63 -25.00 13.88
N ASP A 913 -24.75 -24.77 12.92
CA ASP A 913 -24.50 -25.65 11.77
C ASP A 913 -23.98 -27.03 12.20
N ALA A 914 -23.22 -27.09 13.29
CA ALA A 914 -22.77 -28.35 13.90
C ALA A 914 -23.89 -29.10 14.63
N GLY A 915 -25.04 -28.45 14.88
CA GLY A 915 -26.21 -29.04 15.53
C GLY A 915 -26.44 -28.63 16.98
N CYS A 916 -25.77 -27.58 17.49
CA CYS A 916 -26.05 -27.03 18.82
C CYS A 916 -27.41 -26.33 18.84
N SER A 917 -28.08 -26.36 19.99
CA SER A 917 -29.39 -25.73 20.20
C SER A 917 -29.27 -24.27 20.63
N GLU A 918 -28.29 -23.96 21.46
CA GLU A 918 -27.98 -22.60 21.93
C GLU A 918 -26.47 -22.46 22.19
N TYR A 919 -26.03 -21.26 22.59
CA TYR A 919 -24.63 -20.99 22.93
C TYR A 919 -24.47 -20.04 24.11
N LEU A 920 -23.35 -20.17 24.83
CA LEU A 920 -22.90 -19.29 25.89
C LEU A 920 -21.46 -18.87 25.62
N SER A 921 -21.21 -17.56 25.66
CA SER A 921 -19.86 -17.02 25.57
C SER A 921 -19.12 -17.16 26.91
N LYS A 922 -17.89 -17.67 26.88
CA LYS A 922 -16.97 -17.67 28.01
C LYS A 922 -16.36 -16.27 28.20
N PRO A 923 -16.24 -15.73 29.44
CA PRO A 923 -16.55 -16.36 30.72
C PRO A 923 -18.05 -16.56 30.97
N ILE A 924 -18.39 -17.75 31.47
CA ILE A 924 -19.77 -18.11 31.79
C ILE A 924 -20.17 -17.38 33.06
N LYS A 925 -21.16 -16.48 32.97
CA LYS A 925 -21.71 -15.80 34.15
C LYS A 925 -22.81 -16.65 34.77
N LYS A 926 -22.77 -16.85 36.10
CA LYS A 926 -23.75 -17.66 36.84
C LYS A 926 -25.22 -17.31 36.50
N ALA A 927 -25.57 -16.03 36.52
CA ALA A 927 -26.94 -15.57 36.24
C ALA A 927 -27.42 -15.94 34.82
N ILE A 928 -26.52 -15.88 33.82
CA ILE A 928 -26.84 -16.22 32.44
C ILE A 928 -26.99 -17.73 32.28
N LEU A 929 -26.09 -18.50 32.89
CA LEU A 929 -26.14 -19.97 32.88
C LEU A 929 -27.45 -20.48 33.51
N ILE A 930 -27.82 -19.95 34.69
CA ILE A 930 -29.06 -20.35 35.38
C ILE A 930 -30.28 -19.98 34.52
N LYS A 931 -30.36 -18.74 34.02
CA LYS A 931 -31.46 -18.31 33.15
C LYS A 931 -31.59 -19.16 31.89
N MET A 932 -30.48 -19.60 31.32
CA MET A 932 -30.50 -20.48 30.15
C MET A 932 -31.02 -21.87 30.50
N LEU A 933 -30.56 -22.47 31.60
CA LEU A 933 -31.08 -23.77 32.06
C LEU A 933 -32.57 -23.69 32.42
N GLU A 934 -33.02 -22.59 33.04
CA GLU A 934 -34.42 -22.33 33.35
C GLU A 934 -35.31 -22.28 32.10
N SER A 935 -34.81 -21.74 30.98
CA SER A 935 -35.55 -21.70 29.72
C SER A 935 -35.86 -23.09 29.12
N PHE A 936 -35.13 -24.12 29.55
CA PHE A 936 -35.34 -25.51 29.16
C PHE A 936 -36.08 -26.34 30.22
N THR A 937 -36.30 -25.80 31.43
CA THR A 937 -37.12 -26.44 32.48
C THR A 937 -38.58 -25.96 32.49
N THR A 938 -38.88 -24.81 31.87
CA THR A 938 -40.25 -24.32 31.73
C THR A 938 -40.90 -24.94 30.50
N GLU A 939 -41.92 -25.79 30.71
CA GLU A 939 -42.79 -26.22 29.61
C GLU A 939 -43.41 -24.99 28.93
N LYS A 940 -43.38 -24.99 27.60
CA LYS A 940 -44.12 -24.04 26.76
C LYS A 940 -45.60 -24.37 26.74
#